data_AF-A0A9W8PJH4-F1
#
_entry.id   AF-A0A9W8PJH4-F1
#
_cell.length_a   1.000
_cell.length_b   1.000
_cell.length_c   1.000
_cell.angle_alpha   90.00
_cell.angle_beta   90.00
_cell.angle_gamma   90.00
#
_symmetry.space_group_name_H-M   'P 1'
#
loop_
_entity.id
_entity.type
_entity.pdbx_description
1 polymer ?
#
loop_
_entity_poly.entity_id
_entity_poly.type
_entity_poly.pdbx_seq_one_letter_code
_entity_poly.pdbx_strand_id
1 'polypeptide(L)'
;MSKKTKLINLIGLGFVDTSANLDLKRQLKKILIILNRKYLTVSNAETRLKVAVHLNRYDATPEQMKAIAALIWIADPLLGDVHPPHCGPNSISSLGLRYSKLIRDESPLSLKAQLVSTIRTEDPWNNHLSPNRRPLKLLSHPGELKEAKYHDVVEKILGADSVDHLIDLMSVSIHDAKDYPQASPAYRFELPDESGGVAIWFNQHCGTLDYHGIDNWIAFCVGIILLSIGKNGASISDSYPKLRYSSGIFAFLRENGLYKPAAYFEATLKTNKIPDLDRWPIVSEAVSFRNEDSLLSSDGFYTTTAFLDSDFTPSRSARNVCSFGIELEMYIPTKRYRPKSPPPSLLLDLSDSADTGGYIDPHSNDDRQTGLSSPTETVDHIAAVLTKKGQLATNTAMHDGLDFYQTAWLKMLVEHRLVPTAGIDHKYQTWTVTTDGSLHAFKGWAGYESASGIEVVSPVLQDRATSWEKVVNVLSSLRNNFRLLETSNCGFHIHIAKGLETLSIHLLRKLCILMCCVEDVILRFCHPSRRRNKWALNILGEGSFLHDKYNEGWQHLEVASDFWHYVPRSMASFPSILGPLKKIWNAKDEKELQVLLNPSGFGFEKSGIFLPKWRSLNGTVEFRYLEGTLDPDLIIRWGQLLTALFRFADKAPSEKWEPFLATVVRSRQPGALDPNLLREFLTFLGLEDDYDFWTHRVNTMSELEGDNDQLSCRPDDNQEFCSRIDEVEIAALHKNLCHRKRTHPFLVGERAEEAKGGTTESASPANNPQ
;
A
#
# COMPACT_ATOMS: atom_id res chain seq x y z
N MET A 1 -39.93 -41.23 -15.89
CA MET A 1 -39.20 -39.96 -16.13
C MET A 1 -40.03 -38.67 -15.95
N SER A 2 -41.28 -38.68 -15.45
CA SER A 2 -42.16 -37.48 -15.45
C SER A 2 -42.50 -36.85 -14.08
N LYS A 3 -41.89 -37.29 -12.96
CA LYS A 3 -42.06 -36.65 -11.63
C LYS A 3 -40.81 -35.92 -11.12
N LYS A 4 -39.59 -36.37 -11.49
CA LYS A 4 -38.33 -35.67 -11.17
C LYS A 4 -38.24 -34.28 -11.82
N THR A 5 -38.75 -34.12 -13.05
CA THR A 5 -38.71 -32.84 -13.78
C THR A 5 -39.65 -31.77 -13.20
N LYS A 6 -40.73 -32.16 -12.50
CA LYS A 6 -41.62 -31.19 -11.82
C LYS A 6 -41.03 -30.66 -10.51
N LEU A 7 -40.25 -31.47 -9.78
CA LEU A 7 -39.52 -31.01 -8.59
C LEU A 7 -38.30 -30.15 -8.97
N ILE A 8 -37.63 -30.49 -10.07
CA ILE A 8 -36.54 -29.69 -10.66
C ILE A 8 -37.04 -28.30 -11.10
N ASN A 9 -38.29 -28.20 -11.59
CA ASN A 9 -38.91 -26.91 -11.85
C ASN A 9 -39.38 -26.19 -10.57
N LEU A 10 -39.73 -26.87 -9.47
CA LEU A 10 -40.05 -26.19 -8.20
C LEU A 10 -38.80 -25.59 -7.52
N ILE A 11 -37.62 -26.20 -7.65
CA ILE A 11 -36.35 -25.60 -7.17
C ILE A 11 -35.98 -24.37 -8.02
N GLY A 12 -36.40 -24.34 -9.30
CA GLY A 12 -36.34 -23.17 -10.17
C GLY A 12 -37.52 -22.19 -10.06
N LEU A 13 -38.63 -22.56 -9.41
CA LEU A 13 -39.86 -21.76 -9.28
C LEU A 13 -40.15 -21.32 -7.83
N GLY A 14 -39.33 -21.69 -6.84
CA GLY A 14 -39.39 -21.12 -5.49
C GLY A 14 -38.76 -19.72 -5.40
N PHE A 15 -37.88 -19.40 -6.35
CA PHE A 15 -37.57 -18.03 -6.74
C PHE A 15 -38.32 -17.74 -8.05
N VAL A 16 -39.66 -17.73 -8.03
CA VAL A 16 -40.35 -16.92 -9.04
C VAL A 16 -39.82 -15.50 -8.85
N ASP A 17 -39.28 -14.97 -9.93
CA ASP A 17 -38.92 -13.57 -10.16
C ASP A 17 -40.18 -12.71 -10.06
N THR A 18 -40.81 -12.68 -8.88
CA THR A 18 -41.81 -11.68 -8.57
C THR A 18 -41.10 -10.34 -8.54
N SER A 19 -41.75 -9.28 -9.03
CA SER A 19 -41.17 -7.93 -9.01
C SER A 19 -40.66 -7.53 -7.62
N ALA A 20 -41.29 -8.04 -6.56
CA ALA A 20 -40.89 -7.88 -5.17
C ALA A 20 -39.56 -8.59 -4.81
N ASN A 21 -39.35 -9.83 -5.25
CA ASN A 21 -38.08 -10.55 -5.03
C ASN A 21 -36.91 -9.93 -5.81
N LEU A 22 -37.17 -9.49 -7.04
CA LEU A 22 -36.18 -8.76 -7.83
C LEU A 22 -35.81 -7.43 -7.17
N ASP A 23 -36.80 -6.74 -6.56
CA ASP A 23 -36.56 -5.50 -5.84
C ASP A 23 -35.76 -5.72 -4.55
N LEU A 24 -36.06 -6.75 -3.76
CA LEU A 24 -35.28 -7.10 -2.56
C LEU A 24 -33.83 -7.45 -2.90
N LYS A 25 -33.58 -8.25 -3.95
CA LYS A 25 -32.22 -8.53 -4.44
C LYS A 25 -31.51 -7.25 -4.88
N ARG A 26 -32.22 -6.33 -5.55
CA ARG A 26 -31.69 -5.03 -5.97
C ARG A 26 -31.38 -4.12 -4.77
N GLN A 27 -32.23 -4.11 -3.75
CA GLN A 27 -32.02 -3.37 -2.50
C GLN A 27 -30.82 -3.93 -1.74
N LEU A 28 -30.71 -5.25 -1.59
CA LEU A 28 -29.56 -5.90 -0.97
C LEU A 28 -28.26 -5.55 -1.71
N LYS A 29 -28.24 -5.64 -3.06
CA LYS A 29 -27.08 -5.20 -3.86
C LYS A 29 -26.72 -3.74 -3.61
N LYS A 30 -27.70 -2.83 -3.53
CA LYS A 30 -27.46 -1.41 -3.22
C LYS A 30 -26.87 -1.22 -1.82
N ILE A 31 -27.39 -1.92 -0.82
CA ILE A 31 -26.88 -1.87 0.56
C ILE A 31 -25.44 -2.38 0.60
N LEU A 32 -25.17 -3.54 -0.02
CA LEU A 32 -23.82 -4.08 -0.11
C LEU A 32 -22.86 -3.14 -0.84
N ILE A 33 -23.29 -2.44 -1.89
CA ILE A 33 -22.48 -1.41 -2.57
C ILE A 33 -22.19 -0.23 -1.64
N ILE A 34 -23.19 0.24 -0.89
CA ILE A 34 -23.01 1.33 0.08
C ILE A 34 -22.03 0.93 1.17
N LEU A 35 -22.23 -0.25 1.78
CA LEU A 35 -21.35 -0.79 2.81
C LEU A 35 -19.92 -0.92 2.29
N ASN A 36 -19.72 -1.52 1.11
CA ASN A 36 -18.40 -1.69 0.51
C ASN A 36 -17.73 -0.38 0.05
N ARG A 37 -18.48 0.66 -0.31
CA ARG A 37 -17.92 1.93 -0.81
C ARG A 37 -17.79 3.02 0.25
N LYS A 38 -18.60 2.98 1.31
CA LYS A 38 -18.68 4.05 2.31
C LYS A 38 -18.17 3.63 3.69
N TYR A 39 -18.06 2.34 3.97
CA TYR A 39 -17.67 1.84 5.29
C TYR A 39 -16.54 0.81 5.15
N LEU A 40 -15.55 0.89 6.05
CA LEU A 40 -14.54 -0.16 6.16
C LEU A 40 -15.13 -1.31 6.97
N THR A 41 -15.55 -2.38 6.30
CA THR A 41 -16.09 -3.58 6.92
C THR A 41 -15.07 -4.71 6.80
N VAL A 42 -14.57 -5.23 7.92
CA VAL A 42 -13.60 -6.33 7.96
C VAL A 42 -14.26 -7.55 8.57
N SER A 43 -14.46 -8.60 7.77
CA SER A 43 -14.82 -9.93 8.29
C SER A 43 -13.62 -10.55 8.99
N ASN A 44 -13.84 -11.23 10.11
CA ASN A 44 -12.82 -11.98 10.86
C ASN A 44 -13.32 -13.41 11.17
N ALA A 45 -12.48 -14.22 11.82
CA ALA A 45 -12.77 -15.61 12.19
C ALA A 45 -14.03 -15.83 13.03
N GLU A 46 -14.58 -14.79 13.65
CA GLU A 46 -15.79 -14.82 14.47
C GLU A 46 -17.00 -14.19 13.76
N THR A 47 -16.80 -13.40 12.70
CA THR A 47 -17.91 -12.83 11.92
C THR A 47 -18.68 -13.92 11.17
N ARG A 48 -20.01 -13.88 11.24
CA ARG A 48 -20.89 -14.87 10.61
C ARG A 48 -21.96 -14.22 9.77
N LEU A 49 -22.21 -14.79 8.60
CA LEU A 49 -23.44 -14.59 7.86
C LEU A 49 -24.48 -15.55 8.42
N LYS A 50 -25.53 -15.00 9.02
CA LYS A 50 -26.64 -15.77 9.58
C LYS A 50 -27.83 -15.73 8.63
N VAL A 51 -28.34 -16.90 8.24
CA VAL A 51 -29.51 -17.03 7.38
C VAL A 51 -30.63 -17.70 8.15
N ALA A 52 -31.76 -17.02 8.29
CA ALA A 52 -32.97 -17.57 8.87
C ALA A 52 -33.92 -18.07 7.76
N VAL A 53 -34.18 -19.36 7.73
CA VAL A 53 -35.20 -19.97 6.86
C VAL A 53 -36.48 -20.12 7.66
N HIS A 54 -37.53 -19.40 7.25
CA HIS A 54 -38.83 -19.43 7.91
C HIS A 54 -39.72 -20.50 7.27
N LEU A 55 -40.21 -21.41 8.10
CA LEU A 55 -41.21 -22.40 7.72
C LEU A 55 -42.59 -21.86 8.06
N ASN A 56 -43.53 -22.02 7.13
CA ASN A 56 -44.92 -21.71 7.42
C ASN A 56 -45.46 -22.69 8.48
N ARG A 57 -46.44 -22.25 9.26
CA ARG A 57 -47.04 -23.03 10.35
C ARG A 57 -47.50 -24.43 9.91
N TYR A 58 -47.96 -24.55 8.67
CA TYR A 58 -48.45 -25.80 8.08
C TYR A 58 -47.33 -26.78 7.68
N ASP A 59 -46.11 -26.28 7.47
CA ASP A 59 -44.95 -27.09 7.09
C ASP A 59 -44.07 -27.48 8.29
N ALA A 60 -44.32 -26.91 9.48
CA ALA A 60 -43.57 -27.19 10.71
C ALA A 60 -44.17 -28.36 11.53
N THR A 61 -44.60 -29.45 10.88
CA THR A 61 -45.12 -30.64 11.58
C THR A 61 -43.99 -31.42 12.26
N PRO A 62 -44.26 -32.20 13.34
CA PRO A 62 -43.24 -33.04 13.97
C PRO A 62 -42.50 -33.95 12.97
N GLU A 63 -43.22 -34.58 12.05
CA GLU A 63 -42.66 -35.47 11.02
C GLU A 63 -41.78 -34.71 10.03
N GLN A 64 -42.21 -33.51 9.62
CA GLN A 64 -41.44 -32.67 8.71
C GLN A 64 -40.18 -32.12 9.39
N MET A 65 -40.28 -31.74 10.66
CA MET A 65 -39.13 -31.31 11.47
C MET A 65 -38.14 -32.45 11.69
N LYS A 66 -38.60 -33.69 11.92
CA LYS A 66 -37.74 -34.89 11.96
C LYS A 66 -37.02 -35.13 10.64
N ALA A 67 -37.71 -34.95 9.51
CA ALA A 67 -37.11 -35.07 8.19
C ALA A 67 -36.03 -33.99 7.94
N ILE A 68 -36.30 -32.74 8.33
CA ILE A 68 -35.33 -31.64 8.30
C ILE A 68 -34.12 -31.98 9.18
N ALA A 69 -34.35 -32.36 10.42
CA ALA A 69 -33.31 -32.68 11.40
C ALA A 69 -32.42 -33.84 10.92
N ALA A 70 -33.02 -34.90 10.36
CA ALA A 70 -32.29 -36.03 9.81
C ALA A 70 -31.40 -35.62 8.63
N LEU A 71 -31.89 -34.75 7.73
CA LEU A 71 -31.10 -34.28 6.60
C LEU A 71 -29.97 -33.34 7.05
N ILE A 72 -30.23 -32.42 7.98
CA ILE A 72 -29.22 -31.55 8.55
C ILE A 72 -28.16 -32.37 9.29
N TRP A 73 -28.55 -33.39 10.06
CA TRP A 73 -27.63 -34.30 10.76
C TRP A 73 -26.64 -34.98 9.80
N ILE A 74 -27.14 -35.44 8.65
CA ILE A 74 -26.31 -36.11 7.64
C ILE A 74 -25.43 -35.10 6.89
N ALA A 75 -25.92 -33.89 6.63
CA ALA A 75 -25.18 -32.85 5.93
C ALA A 75 -24.13 -32.15 6.81
N ASP A 76 -24.39 -32.00 8.12
CA ASP A 76 -23.58 -31.21 9.07
C ASP A 76 -22.08 -31.51 9.01
N PRO A 77 -21.64 -32.79 9.03
CA PRO A 77 -20.21 -33.10 9.01
C PRO A 77 -19.52 -32.73 7.70
N LEU A 78 -20.29 -32.70 6.61
CA LEU A 78 -19.82 -32.41 5.27
C LEU A 78 -19.79 -30.92 4.96
N LEU A 79 -20.28 -30.08 5.87
CA LEU A 79 -20.17 -28.62 5.71
C LEU A 79 -18.73 -28.12 5.87
N GLY A 80 -17.85 -28.92 6.48
CA GLY A 80 -16.40 -28.71 6.40
C GLY A 80 -15.86 -28.82 4.96
N ASP A 81 -16.60 -29.48 4.06
CA ASP A 81 -16.27 -29.58 2.63
C ASP A 81 -16.96 -28.48 1.81
N VAL A 82 -17.70 -27.55 2.42
CA VAL A 82 -18.41 -26.44 1.75
C VAL A 82 -17.87 -25.09 2.23
N HIS A 83 -17.31 -25.04 3.44
CA HIS A 83 -16.73 -23.84 4.05
C HIS A 83 -15.28 -24.06 4.47
N PRO A 84 -14.49 -22.97 4.65
CA PRO A 84 -13.17 -23.11 5.24
C PRO A 84 -13.25 -23.64 6.69
N PRO A 85 -12.18 -24.27 7.22
CA PRO A 85 -12.24 -25.03 8.48
C PRO A 85 -12.81 -24.29 9.71
N HIS A 86 -12.63 -22.97 9.81
CA HIS A 86 -13.14 -22.13 10.90
C HIS A 86 -14.65 -21.84 10.85
N CYS A 87 -15.29 -22.14 9.74
CA CYS A 87 -16.74 -22.08 9.53
C CYS A 87 -17.37 -23.48 9.61
N GLY A 88 -16.53 -24.52 9.62
CA GLY A 88 -16.97 -25.89 9.75
C GLY A 88 -17.47 -26.24 11.16
N PRO A 89 -18.07 -27.44 11.30
CA PRO A 89 -18.76 -27.88 12.52
C PRO A 89 -17.86 -27.99 13.77
N ASN A 90 -16.53 -27.99 13.59
CA ASN A 90 -15.56 -28.06 14.69
C ASN A 90 -15.12 -26.68 15.22
N SER A 91 -15.66 -25.61 14.65
CA SER A 91 -15.39 -24.25 15.09
C SER A 91 -16.23 -23.88 16.30
N ILE A 92 -15.63 -23.24 17.30
CA ILE A 92 -16.37 -22.82 18.50
C ILE A 92 -17.49 -21.83 18.18
N SER A 93 -17.35 -21.02 17.12
CA SER A 93 -18.38 -20.05 16.72
C SER A 93 -19.44 -20.62 15.78
N SER A 94 -19.34 -21.91 15.42
CA SER A 94 -20.28 -22.64 14.55
C SER A 94 -20.32 -24.12 14.94
N LEU A 95 -20.55 -24.43 16.22
CA LEU A 95 -20.53 -25.80 16.74
C LEU A 95 -21.60 -26.66 16.08
N GLY A 96 -21.17 -27.69 15.37
CA GLY A 96 -22.04 -28.64 14.66
C GLY A 96 -22.89 -29.49 15.60
N LEU A 97 -23.83 -30.23 15.02
CA LEU A 97 -24.79 -31.06 15.77
C LEU A 97 -24.10 -32.21 16.51
N ARG A 98 -22.88 -32.58 16.15
CA ARG A 98 -22.11 -33.60 16.86
C ARG A 98 -21.73 -33.20 18.30
N TYR A 99 -21.82 -31.91 18.63
CA TYR A 99 -21.66 -31.39 19.99
C TYR A 99 -22.99 -31.18 20.72
N SER A 100 -24.12 -31.52 20.08
CA SER A 100 -25.46 -31.41 20.67
C SER A 100 -25.78 -32.54 21.66
N LYS A 101 -26.96 -32.45 22.28
CA LYS A 101 -27.48 -33.50 23.17
C LYS A 101 -27.74 -34.84 22.47
N LEU A 102 -27.81 -34.87 21.13
CA LEU A 102 -27.91 -36.13 20.35
C LEU A 102 -26.80 -37.15 20.69
N ILE A 103 -25.59 -36.66 21.00
CA ILE A 103 -24.41 -37.50 21.29
C ILE A 103 -24.04 -37.49 22.77
N ARG A 104 -24.22 -36.35 23.45
CA ARG A 104 -23.63 -36.11 24.78
C ARG A 104 -24.51 -36.55 25.95
N ASP A 105 -25.63 -37.24 25.68
CA ASP A 105 -26.61 -37.73 26.67
C ASP A 105 -26.82 -36.70 27.81
N GLU A 106 -27.36 -35.54 27.41
CA GLU A 106 -27.68 -34.36 28.24
C GLU A 106 -26.53 -33.60 28.91
N SER A 107 -25.31 -34.14 28.93
CA SER A 107 -24.18 -33.47 29.58
C SER A 107 -23.71 -32.23 28.78
N PRO A 108 -23.73 -31.03 29.39
CA PRO A 108 -23.27 -29.81 28.72
C PRO A 108 -21.84 -29.93 28.18
N LEU A 109 -21.57 -29.24 27.07
CA LEU A 109 -20.24 -29.09 26.49
C LEU A 109 -19.38 -28.22 27.42
N SER A 110 -18.31 -28.78 27.97
CA SER A 110 -17.22 -27.96 28.52
C SER A 110 -16.22 -27.67 27.41
N LEU A 111 -16.21 -26.44 26.91
CA LEU A 111 -15.24 -25.99 25.93
C LEU A 111 -13.83 -26.03 26.50
N LYS A 112 -13.63 -25.63 27.77
CA LYS A 112 -12.33 -25.69 28.44
C LYS A 112 -11.71 -27.08 28.39
N ALA A 113 -12.49 -28.14 28.62
CA ALA A 113 -12.02 -29.52 28.53
C ALA A 113 -11.70 -29.94 27.09
N GLN A 114 -12.54 -29.55 26.12
CA GLN A 114 -12.35 -29.89 24.71
C GLN A 114 -11.23 -29.09 24.05
N LEU A 115 -10.94 -27.88 24.53
CA LEU A 115 -9.88 -27.02 24.02
C LEU A 115 -8.48 -27.57 24.33
N VAL A 116 -8.35 -28.53 25.25
CA VAL A 116 -7.09 -29.26 25.51
C VAL A 116 -6.69 -30.13 24.32
N SER A 117 -7.66 -30.66 23.58
CA SER A 117 -7.44 -31.55 22.41
C SER A 117 -7.60 -30.82 21.08
N THR A 118 -7.52 -29.48 21.05
CA THR A 118 -7.70 -28.72 19.81
C THR A 118 -6.65 -29.04 18.77
N ILE A 119 -7.09 -29.11 17.52
CA ILE A 119 -6.23 -29.14 16.36
C ILE A 119 -6.01 -27.68 15.93
N ARG A 120 -4.75 -27.33 15.68
CA ARG A 120 -4.40 -26.03 15.11
C ARG A 120 -4.56 -26.09 13.60
N THR A 121 -5.39 -25.20 13.06
CA THR A 121 -5.48 -24.97 11.62
C THR A 121 -4.98 -23.57 11.30
N GLU A 122 -4.52 -23.36 10.08
CA GLU A 122 -4.17 -22.02 9.63
C GLU A 122 -5.40 -21.11 9.69
N ASP A 123 -5.23 -19.90 10.22
CA ASP A 123 -6.27 -18.89 10.14
C ASP A 123 -6.45 -18.53 8.66
N PRO A 124 -7.62 -18.68 8.03
CA PRO A 124 -7.78 -18.27 6.63
C PRO A 124 -7.86 -16.74 6.47
N TRP A 125 -7.85 -16.00 7.59
CA TRP A 125 -7.48 -14.58 7.63
C TRP A 125 -6.00 -14.38 8.03
N ASN A 126 -5.14 -15.40 7.90
CA ASN A 126 -3.68 -15.31 8.07
C ASN A 126 -2.98 -14.46 7.00
N ASN A 127 -3.67 -13.45 6.49
CA ASN A 127 -3.25 -12.53 5.43
C ASN A 127 -2.09 -11.62 5.87
N HIS A 128 -1.30 -12.04 6.86
CA HIS A 128 -0.18 -11.31 7.43
C HIS A 128 -0.55 -9.94 8.00
N LEU A 129 -1.85 -9.58 8.11
CA LEU A 129 -2.42 -8.39 8.77
C LEU A 129 -2.36 -8.46 10.31
N SER A 130 -1.64 -9.41 10.86
CA SER A 130 -1.30 -9.49 12.28
C SER A 130 -0.28 -10.62 12.38
N PRO A 131 1.04 -10.32 12.44
CA PRO A 131 2.08 -11.34 12.48
C PRO A 131 1.94 -12.26 13.71
N ASN A 132 1.15 -11.81 14.69
CA ASN A 132 0.87 -12.46 15.97
C ASN A 132 -0.46 -13.24 15.99
N ARG A 133 -1.19 -13.37 14.87
CA ARG A 133 -2.44 -14.15 14.83
C ARG A 133 -2.11 -15.63 14.97
N ARG A 134 -2.54 -16.20 16.10
CA ARG A 134 -2.32 -17.61 16.42
C ARG A 134 -3.15 -18.47 15.45
N PRO A 135 -2.64 -19.65 15.03
CA PRO A 135 -3.44 -20.64 14.34
C PRO A 135 -4.78 -20.86 15.05
N LEU A 136 -5.85 -20.95 14.27
CA LEU A 136 -7.18 -21.16 14.82
C LEU A 136 -7.22 -22.51 15.53
N LYS A 137 -7.74 -22.49 16.75
CA LYS A 137 -7.97 -23.70 17.53
C LYS A 137 -9.34 -24.25 17.15
N LEU A 138 -9.34 -25.32 16.37
CA LEU A 138 -10.55 -26.09 16.11
C LEU A 138 -10.64 -27.22 17.12
N LEU A 139 -11.87 -27.55 17.52
CA LEU A 139 -12.09 -28.75 18.30
C LEU A 139 -11.64 -29.97 17.48
N SER A 140 -11.13 -30.99 18.17
CA SER A 140 -10.76 -32.24 17.53
C SER A 140 -11.96 -32.82 16.79
N HIS A 141 -11.71 -33.37 15.59
CA HIS A 141 -12.77 -33.99 14.80
C HIS A 141 -13.40 -35.11 15.63
N PRO A 142 -14.71 -35.05 15.92
CA PRO A 142 -15.32 -35.94 16.89
C PRO A 142 -15.47 -37.37 16.38
N GLY A 143 -15.20 -37.64 15.10
CA GLY A 143 -15.22 -38.97 14.47
C GLY A 143 -16.04 -39.02 13.17
N GLU A 144 -15.94 -40.09 12.38
CA GLU A 144 -16.74 -40.25 11.16
C GLU A 144 -18.17 -40.71 11.47
N LEU A 145 -19.17 -40.35 10.65
CA LEU A 145 -20.58 -40.76 10.84
C LEU A 145 -20.80 -42.29 10.87
N LYS A 146 -19.82 -43.07 10.40
CA LYS A 146 -19.83 -44.54 10.39
C LYS A 146 -19.39 -45.16 11.72
N GLU A 147 -18.94 -44.37 12.70
CA GLU A 147 -18.54 -44.90 14.01
C GLU A 147 -19.76 -45.29 14.84
N ALA A 148 -19.65 -46.38 15.61
CA ALA A 148 -20.72 -46.97 16.41
C ALA A 148 -21.57 -45.94 17.18
N LYS A 149 -20.92 -44.93 17.78
CA LYS A 149 -21.56 -43.85 18.56
C LYS A 149 -22.51 -42.94 17.78
N TYR A 150 -22.51 -42.99 16.44
CA TYR A 150 -23.37 -42.18 15.57
C TYR A 150 -24.52 -42.96 14.93
N HIS A 151 -24.54 -44.29 15.06
CA HIS A 151 -25.53 -45.14 14.39
C HIS A 151 -26.95 -44.89 14.91
N ASP A 152 -27.10 -44.68 16.21
CA ASP A 152 -28.43 -44.62 16.87
C ASP A 152 -29.02 -43.19 16.88
N VAL A 153 -28.29 -42.20 16.35
CA VAL A 153 -28.69 -40.79 16.42
C VAL A 153 -29.90 -40.49 15.55
N VAL A 154 -29.98 -41.11 14.37
CA VAL A 154 -31.15 -40.97 13.50
C VAL A 154 -32.38 -41.56 14.18
N GLU A 155 -32.23 -42.67 14.92
CA GLU A 155 -33.31 -43.25 15.72
C GLU A 155 -33.75 -42.30 16.85
N LYS A 156 -32.80 -41.65 17.54
CA LYS A 156 -33.11 -40.60 18.53
C LYS A 156 -33.90 -39.43 17.92
N ILE A 157 -33.52 -38.96 16.72
CA ILE A 157 -34.25 -37.91 15.99
C ILE A 157 -35.68 -38.37 15.66
N LEU A 158 -35.81 -39.58 15.11
CA LEU A 158 -37.12 -40.13 14.73
C LEU A 158 -38.02 -40.42 15.93
N GLY A 159 -37.42 -40.75 17.08
CA GLY A 159 -38.09 -41.01 18.35
C GLY A 159 -38.53 -39.77 19.13
N ALA A 160 -38.24 -38.55 18.66
CA ALA A 160 -38.68 -37.33 19.37
C ALA A 160 -40.21 -37.18 19.38
N ASP A 161 -40.82 -37.00 20.54
CA ASP A 161 -42.28 -36.94 20.70
C ASP A 161 -42.92 -35.59 20.34
N SER A 162 -42.13 -34.53 20.24
CA SER A 162 -42.60 -33.18 19.90
C SER A 162 -41.52 -32.36 19.17
N VAL A 163 -41.91 -31.23 18.58
CA VAL A 163 -40.97 -30.27 17.99
C VAL A 163 -40.05 -29.68 19.08
N ASP A 164 -40.57 -29.41 20.28
CA ASP A 164 -39.76 -28.90 21.40
C ASP A 164 -38.72 -29.92 21.86
N HIS A 165 -39.10 -31.19 21.97
CA HIS A 165 -38.17 -32.27 22.31
C HIS A 165 -37.09 -32.41 21.24
N LEU A 166 -37.46 -32.32 19.95
CA LEU A 166 -36.50 -32.37 18.87
C LEU A 166 -35.53 -31.17 18.88
N ILE A 167 -36.03 -29.96 19.13
CA ILE A 167 -35.20 -28.75 19.25
C ILE A 167 -34.23 -28.88 20.43
N ASP A 168 -34.69 -29.42 21.57
CA ASP A 168 -33.83 -29.66 22.72
C ASP A 168 -32.72 -30.65 22.39
N LEU A 169 -33.04 -31.77 21.73
CA LEU A 169 -32.06 -32.77 21.29
C LEU A 169 -30.98 -32.16 20.38
N MET A 170 -31.39 -31.29 19.45
CA MET A 170 -30.48 -30.62 18.51
C MET A 170 -29.69 -29.46 19.14
N SER A 171 -30.03 -29.04 20.35
CA SER A 171 -29.37 -27.92 21.01
C SER A 171 -27.94 -28.26 21.44
N VAL A 172 -27.04 -27.28 21.29
CA VAL A 172 -25.67 -27.35 21.83
C VAL A 172 -25.61 -26.52 23.10
N SER A 173 -25.72 -27.19 24.25
CA SER A 173 -25.60 -26.55 25.57
C SER A 173 -24.13 -26.44 25.99
N ILE A 174 -23.66 -25.24 26.34
CA ILE A 174 -22.26 -24.97 26.71
C ILE A 174 -22.20 -24.57 28.18
N HIS A 175 -21.47 -25.34 29.00
CA HIS A 175 -21.35 -25.11 30.45
C HIS A 175 -20.62 -23.80 30.78
N ASP A 176 -19.52 -23.56 30.08
CA ASP A 176 -18.59 -22.45 30.27
C ASP A 176 -18.81 -21.31 29.26
N ALA A 177 -20.06 -21.12 28.81
CA ALA A 177 -20.41 -20.12 27.80
C ALA A 177 -19.98 -18.69 28.15
N LYS A 178 -19.94 -18.34 29.45
CA LYS A 178 -19.47 -17.02 29.92
C LYS A 178 -17.99 -16.77 29.65
N ASP A 179 -17.18 -17.83 29.66
CA ASP A 179 -15.74 -17.74 29.39
C ASP A 179 -15.44 -17.71 27.88
N TYR A 180 -16.43 -18.05 27.05
CA TYR A 180 -16.32 -18.15 25.59
C TYR A 180 -17.51 -17.45 24.89
N PRO A 181 -17.59 -16.11 24.93
CA PRO A 181 -18.72 -15.35 24.37
C PRO A 181 -18.88 -15.48 22.85
N GLN A 182 -17.82 -15.89 22.14
CA GLN A 182 -17.82 -16.16 20.71
C GLN A 182 -18.38 -17.55 20.35
N ALA A 183 -18.66 -18.40 21.34
CA ALA A 183 -19.13 -19.75 21.09
C ALA A 183 -20.62 -19.74 20.71
N SER A 184 -20.96 -20.38 19.59
CA SER A 184 -22.32 -20.41 19.06
C SER A 184 -22.61 -21.72 18.35
N PRO A 185 -23.85 -22.26 18.44
CA PRO A 185 -24.25 -23.38 17.63
C PRO A 185 -24.33 -23.01 16.15
N ALA A 186 -24.00 -23.98 15.31
CA ALA A 186 -24.14 -23.95 13.86
C ALA A 186 -25.60 -23.73 13.43
N TYR A 187 -26.54 -24.35 14.14
CA TYR A 187 -27.97 -24.24 13.89
C TYR A 187 -28.68 -23.73 15.12
N ARG A 188 -29.67 -22.87 14.92
CA ARG A 188 -30.59 -22.49 15.98
C ARG A 188 -32.02 -22.62 15.47
N PHE A 189 -32.83 -23.32 16.22
CA PHE A 189 -34.26 -23.46 15.96
C PHE A 189 -34.98 -22.51 16.90
N GLU A 190 -35.66 -21.52 16.34
CA GLU A 190 -36.48 -20.58 17.09
C GLU A 190 -37.95 -20.94 16.90
N LEU A 191 -38.62 -21.15 18.03
CA LEU A 191 -40.05 -21.40 18.11
C LEU A 191 -40.83 -20.15 17.69
N PRO A 192 -42.07 -20.31 17.19
CA PRO A 192 -42.80 -19.23 16.54
C PRO A 192 -42.97 -17.98 17.41
N ASP A 193 -42.68 -16.82 16.81
CA ASP A 193 -43.11 -15.52 17.32
C ASP A 193 -44.58 -15.25 16.93
N GLU A 194 -45.08 -14.03 17.18
CA GLU A 194 -46.46 -13.60 16.89
C GLU A 194 -46.92 -13.86 15.43
N SER A 195 -46.01 -14.17 14.50
CA SER A 195 -46.30 -14.53 13.11
C SER A 195 -46.51 -16.03 12.83
N GLY A 196 -46.26 -16.91 13.81
CA GLY A 196 -46.69 -18.33 13.79
C GLY A 196 -45.84 -19.33 13.00
N GLY A 197 -44.66 -18.96 12.50
CA GLY A 197 -43.74 -19.87 11.77
C GLY A 197 -42.48 -20.26 12.56
N VAL A 198 -41.87 -21.42 12.27
CA VAL A 198 -40.59 -21.85 12.87
C VAL A 198 -39.44 -21.28 12.06
N ALA A 199 -38.46 -20.65 12.71
CA ALA A 199 -37.25 -20.15 12.06
C ALA A 199 -36.06 -21.07 12.32
N ILE A 200 -35.41 -21.50 11.23
CA ILE A 200 -34.18 -22.30 11.28
C ILE A 200 -33.02 -21.41 10.86
N TRP A 201 -32.16 -21.09 11.80
CA TRP A 201 -30.98 -20.28 11.60
C TRP A 201 -29.77 -21.13 11.24
N PHE A 202 -29.10 -20.75 10.17
CA PHE A 202 -27.82 -21.31 9.74
C PHE A 202 -26.71 -20.27 10.02
N ASN A 203 -25.78 -20.62 10.91
CA ASN A 203 -24.72 -19.73 11.43
C ASN A 203 -23.31 -20.19 11.02
N GLN A 204 -23.19 -20.95 9.94
CA GLN A 204 -21.95 -21.62 9.54
C GLN A 204 -21.19 -20.91 8.43
N HIS A 205 -21.80 -19.94 7.74
CA HIS A 205 -21.10 -19.21 6.69
C HIS A 205 -20.27 -18.07 7.27
N CYS A 206 -19.10 -17.83 6.68
CA CYS A 206 -18.26 -16.69 7.03
C CYS A 206 -19.02 -15.38 6.81
N GLY A 207 -18.77 -14.38 7.64
CA GLY A 207 -19.28 -13.03 7.38
C GLY A 207 -18.80 -12.56 6.01
N THR A 208 -19.72 -12.14 5.15
CA THR A 208 -19.40 -11.73 3.78
C THR A 208 -20.24 -10.56 3.31
N LEU A 209 -19.64 -9.70 2.46
CA LEU A 209 -20.34 -8.68 1.68
C LEU A 209 -20.34 -8.99 0.19
N ASP A 210 -19.83 -10.15 -0.21
CA ASP A 210 -19.96 -10.65 -1.56
C ASP A 210 -21.38 -11.15 -1.82
N TYR A 211 -22.05 -10.49 -2.77
CA TYR A 211 -23.42 -10.83 -3.11
C TYR A 211 -23.52 -12.28 -3.62
N HIS A 212 -22.52 -12.78 -4.37
CA HIS A 212 -22.56 -14.14 -4.91
C HIS A 212 -22.41 -15.20 -3.81
N GLY A 213 -21.53 -14.98 -2.84
CA GLY A 213 -21.43 -15.79 -1.62
C GLY A 213 -22.74 -15.82 -0.84
N ILE A 214 -23.35 -14.65 -0.61
CA ILE A 214 -24.64 -14.54 0.09
C ILE A 214 -25.75 -15.28 -0.67
N ASP A 215 -25.91 -15.05 -1.97
CA ASP A 215 -26.98 -15.62 -2.80
C ASP A 215 -26.85 -17.16 -2.90
N ASN A 216 -25.62 -17.69 -3.04
CA ASN A 216 -25.40 -19.14 -3.08
C ASN A 216 -25.58 -19.80 -1.71
N TRP A 217 -25.22 -19.12 -0.61
CA TRP A 217 -25.47 -19.65 0.74
C TRP A 217 -26.96 -19.70 1.07
N ILE A 218 -27.72 -18.64 0.75
CA ILE A 218 -29.18 -18.64 0.88
C ILE A 218 -29.79 -19.78 0.06
N ALA A 219 -29.34 -19.96 -1.19
CA ALA A 219 -29.82 -21.04 -2.05
C ALA A 219 -29.50 -22.43 -1.48
N PHE A 220 -28.35 -22.61 -0.83
CA PHE A 220 -28.01 -23.85 -0.12
C PHE A 220 -28.94 -24.08 1.08
N CYS A 221 -29.07 -23.12 2.00
CA CYS A 221 -29.90 -23.24 3.20
C CYS A 221 -31.35 -23.56 2.86
N VAL A 222 -31.93 -22.79 1.93
CA VAL A 222 -33.31 -23.01 1.45
C VAL A 222 -33.40 -24.36 0.72
N GLY A 223 -32.43 -24.69 -0.12
CA GLY A 223 -32.39 -25.93 -0.87
C GLY A 223 -32.40 -27.18 0.02
N ILE A 224 -31.59 -27.21 1.08
CA ILE A 224 -31.56 -28.31 2.04
C ILE A 224 -32.92 -28.49 2.71
N ILE A 225 -33.55 -27.40 3.16
CA ILE A 225 -34.88 -27.47 3.77
C ILE A 225 -35.92 -27.98 2.74
N LEU A 226 -35.95 -27.42 1.53
CA LEU A 226 -36.87 -27.85 0.47
C LEU A 226 -36.70 -29.32 0.09
N LEU A 227 -35.48 -29.86 0.13
CA LEU A 227 -35.22 -31.27 -0.16
C LEU A 227 -35.77 -32.23 0.90
N SER A 228 -36.08 -31.73 2.10
CA SER A 228 -36.74 -32.51 3.14
C SER A 228 -38.27 -32.43 3.08
N ILE A 229 -38.85 -31.45 2.38
CA ILE A 229 -40.30 -31.24 2.34
C ILE A 229 -40.98 -32.44 1.68
N GLY A 230 -41.98 -32.99 2.37
CA GLY A 230 -42.77 -34.13 1.90
C GLY A 230 -42.02 -35.47 1.94
N LYS A 231 -40.85 -35.54 2.60
CA LYS A 231 -40.12 -36.79 2.85
C LYS A 231 -40.30 -37.26 4.29
N ASN A 232 -40.20 -38.58 4.50
CA ASN A 232 -40.11 -39.17 5.82
C ASN A 232 -38.65 -39.20 6.28
N GLY A 233 -38.35 -38.84 7.54
CA GLY A 233 -37.00 -38.87 8.09
C GLY A 233 -36.29 -40.23 7.96
N ALA A 234 -37.01 -41.34 8.07
CA ALA A 234 -36.46 -42.69 7.84
C ALA A 234 -35.94 -42.86 6.39
N SER A 235 -36.69 -42.34 5.40
CA SER A 235 -36.31 -42.43 3.98
C SER A 235 -35.08 -41.62 3.61
N ILE A 236 -34.72 -40.60 4.41
CA ILE A 236 -33.60 -39.70 4.12
C ILE A 236 -32.24 -40.38 4.39
N SER A 237 -32.13 -41.17 5.46
CA SER A 237 -30.91 -41.93 5.79
C SER A 237 -30.58 -42.97 4.71
N ASP A 238 -31.61 -43.63 4.18
CA ASP A 238 -31.47 -44.68 3.16
C ASP A 238 -31.28 -44.12 1.75
N SER A 239 -31.84 -42.94 1.46
CA SER A 239 -31.79 -42.33 0.12
C SER A 239 -30.42 -41.76 -0.25
N TYR A 240 -29.54 -41.49 0.73
CA TYR A 240 -28.28 -40.78 0.51
C TYR A 240 -27.08 -41.43 1.21
N PRO A 241 -26.77 -42.72 0.95
CA PRO A 241 -25.68 -43.44 1.61
C PRO A 241 -24.29 -42.83 1.34
N LYS A 242 -24.13 -42.11 0.22
CA LYS A 242 -22.88 -41.43 -0.17
C LYS A 242 -22.55 -40.22 0.71
N LEU A 243 -23.51 -39.67 1.46
CA LEU A 243 -23.26 -38.58 2.41
C LEU A 243 -22.57 -39.05 3.71
N ARG A 244 -22.21 -40.34 3.80
CA ARG A 244 -21.37 -40.85 4.90
C ARG A 244 -19.86 -40.62 4.68
N TYR A 245 -19.46 -40.08 3.51
CA TYR A 245 -18.06 -39.86 3.12
C TYR A 245 -17.78 -38.37 2.86
N SER A 246 -16.60 -37.88 3.27
CA SER A 246 -16.11 -36.47 3.18
C SER A 246 -15.79 -35.97 1.75
N SER A 247 -16.53 -36.44 0.75
CA SER A 247 -16.44 -35.97 -0.65
C SER A 247 -17.78 -36.03 -1.39
N GLY A 248 -18.86 -36.45 -0.73
CA GLY A 248 -20.17 -36.70 -1.35
C GLY A 248 -21.07 -35.48 -1.51
N ILE A 249 -20.78 -34.36 -0.84
CA ILE A 249 -21.72 -33.22 -0.76
C ILE A 249 -21.97 -32.57 -2.12
N PHE A 250 -20.94 -32.38 -2.96
CA PHE A 250 -21.10 -31.77 -4.28
C PHE A 250 -21.87 -32.67 -5.26
N ALA A 251 -21.65 -33.98 -5.19
CA ALA A 251 -22.42 -34.95 -5.98
C ALA A 251 -23.89 -34.91 -5.54
N PHE A 252 -24.15 -34.91 -4.24
CA PHE A 252 -25.49 -34.80 -3.68
C PHE A 252 -26.19 -33.50 -4.13
N LEU A 253 -25.54 -32.34 -4.01
CA LEU A 253 -26.11 -31.07 -4.44
C LEU A 253 -26.47 -31.08 -5.94
N ARG A 254 -25.58 -31.57 -6.80
CA ARG A 254 -25.82 -31.70 -8.25
C ARG A 254 -26.98 -32.67 -8.56
N GLU A 255 -27.00 -33.84 -7.94
CA GLU A 255 -28.05 -34.85 -8.14
C GLU A 255 -29.44 -34.36 -7.69
N ASN A 256 -29.49 -33.38 -6.79
CA ASN A 256 -30.71 -32.81 -6.22
C ASN A 256 -31.04 -31.40 -6.76
N GLY A 257 -30.41 -30.96 -7.85
CA GLY A 257 -30.78 -29.72 -8.56
C GLY A 257 -30.12 -28.43 -8.06
N LEU A 258 -29.23 -28.51 -7.08
CA LEU A 258 -28.47 -27.37 -6.52
C LEU A 258 -27.13 -27.19 -7.25
N TYR A 259 -27.17 -27.14 -8.58
CA TYR A 259 -25.98 -27.05 -9.43
C TYR A 259 -25.18 -25.77 -9.21
N LYS A 260 -25.86 -24.63 -9.02
CA LYS A 260 -25.21 -23.32 -8.83
C LYS A 260 -24.42 -23.25 -7.50
N PRO A 261 -25.01 -23.55 -6.33
CA PRO A 261 -24.26 -23.64 -5.09
C PRO A 261 -23.12 -24.67 -5.16
N ALA A 262 -23.36 -25.85 -5.76
CA ALA A 262 -22.34 -26.88 -5.88
C ALA A 262 -21.12 -26.39 -6.67
N ALA A 263 -21.34 -25.78 -7.84
CA ALA A 263 -20.25 -25.26 -8.67
C ALA A 263 -19.53 -24.08 -8.00
N TYR A 264 -20.26 -23.21 -7.30
CA TYR A 264 -19.69 -22.07 -6.59
C TYR A 264 -18.74 -22.53 -5.48
N PHE A 265 -19.22 -23.33 -4.52
CA PHE A 265 -18.41 -23.76 -3.38
C PHE A 265 -17.26 -24.69 -3.80
N GLU A 266 -17.46 -25.58 -4.78
CA GLU A 266 -16.39 -26.42 -5.34
C GLU A 266 -15.29 -25.60 -6.04
N ALA A 267 -15.63 -24.43 -6.60
CA ALA A 267 -14.65 -23.50 -7.15
C ALA A 267 -13.93 -22.69 -6.06
N THR A 268 -14.66 -22.20 -5.05
CA THR A 268 -14.10 -21.38 -3.96
C THR A 268 -13.16 -22.19 -3.06
N LEU A 269 -13.39 -23.49 -2.84
CA LEU A 269 -12.48 -24.32 -2.04
C LEU A 269 -11.16 -24.61 -2.73
N LYS A 270 -11.13 -24.62 -4.07
CA LYS A 270 -9.89 -24.79 -4.84
C LYS A 270 -8.95 -23.59 -4.73
N THR A 271 -9.48 -22.41 -4.36
CA THR A 271 -8.68 -21.20 -4.25
C THR A 271 -8.13 -20.98 -2.83
N ASN A 272 -8.60 -21.73 -1.81
CA ASN A 272 -8.31 -21.52 -0.38
C ASN A 272 -8.56 -20.07 0.12
N LYS A 273 -9.30 -19.26 -0.64
CA LYS A 273 -9.50 -17.83 -0.40
C LYS A 273 -10.94 -17.58 0.03
N ILE A 274 -11.12 -16.79 1.08
CA ILE A 274 -12.44 -16.26 1.42
C ILE A 274 -12.80 -15.22 0.34
N PRO A 275 -13.98 -15.24 -0.28
CA PRO A 275 -14.32 -14.32 -1.38
C PRO A 275 -14.20 -12.82 -1.02
N ASP A 276 -14.49 -12.44 0.23
CA ASP A 276 -14.25 -11.07 0.68
C ASP A 276 -12.77 -10.75 0.81
N LEU A 277 -11.92 -11.78 0.98
CA LEU A 277 -10.49 -11.66 0.90
C LEU A 277 -9.96 -11.59 -0.53
N ASP A 278 -10.75 -11.83 -1.58
CA ASP A 278 -10.31 -11.53 -2.96
C ASP A 278 -10.38 -10.03 -3.28
N ARG A 279 -11.10 -9.26 -2.46
CA ARG A 279 -11.00 -7.78 -2.40
C ARG A 279 -9.93 -7.34 -1.42
N TRP A 280 -9.33 -8.33 -0.73
CA TRP A 280 -8.26 -8.06 0.18
C TRP A 280 -6.93 -8.54 -0.37
N PRO A 281 -5.92 -7.74 -0.10
CA PRO A 281 -4.57 -8.21 -0.13
C PRO A 281 -4.16 -9.62 0.41
N ILE A 282 -3.83 -10.59 -0.46
CA ILE A 282 -3.08 -11.86 -0.27
C ILE A 282 -1.56 -11.69 -0.49
N VAL A 283 -0.79 -11.82 0.58
CA VAL A 283 0.67 -11.89 0.56
C VAL A 283 1.12 -13.27 0.07
N SER A 284 1.98 -13.32 -0.95
CA SER A 284 2.60 -14.55 -1.44
C SER A 284 4.07 -14.62 -1.00
N GLU A 285 4.44 -15.80 -0.46
CA GLU A 285 5.78 -16.32 -0.16
C GLU A 285 6.44 -15.93 1.18
N ALA A 286 6.00 -16.60 2.24
CA ALA A 286 6.88 -16.94 3.36
C ALA A 286 7.82 -18.07 2.94
N VAL A 287 9.11 -17.75 2.76
CA VAL A 287 10.18 -18.74 2.63
C VAL A 287 10.25 -19.56 3.93
N SER A 288 10.16 -20.88 3.77
CA SER A 288 10.33 -21.90 4.80
C SER A 288 11.64 -21.70 5.58
N PHE A 289 11.54 -21.47 6.89
CA PHE A 289 12.60 -21.84 7.85
C PHE A 289 12.07 -22.97 8.74
N ARG A 290 12.63 -24.17 8.55
CA ARG A 290 12.55 -25.28 9.53
C ARG A 290 13.74 -25.18 10.48
N ASN A 291 13.44 -25.21 11.79
CA ASN A 291 14.14 -25.76 12.97
C ASN A 291 15.67 -25.49 13.15
N GLU A 292 16.22 -25.21 14.34
CA GLU A 292 16.01 -25.84 15.66
C GLU A 292 16.30 -24.90 16.85
N ASP A 293 15.53 -25.11 17.92
CA ASP A 293 15.87 -25.23 19.35
C ASP A 293 16.41 -24.08 20.25
N SER A 294 15.61 -23.91 21.34
CA SER A 294 15.99 -23.70 22.76
C SER A 294 16.01 -22.28 23.37
N LEU A 295 14.88 -21.97 24.03
CA LEU A 295 14.74 -21.49 25.42
C LEU A 295 15.59 -20.29 25.91
N LEU A 296 14.95 -19.17 26.24
CA LEU A 296 14.62 -18.77 27.63
C LEU A 296 13.97 -17.36 27.71
N SER A 297 13.11 -17.24 28.71
CA SER A 297 12.32 -16.09 29.16
C SER A 297 13.09 -14.77 29.31
N SER A 298 12.51 -13.66 28.83
CA SER A 298 12.41 -12.39 29.57
C SER A 298 11.50 -11.40 28.83
N ASP A 299 10.70 -10.69 29.62
CA ASP A 299 9.77 -9.62 29.25
C ASP A 299 10.36 -8.56 28.30
N GLY A 300 9.51 -8.03 27.42
CA GLY A 300 9.84 -6.86 26.60
C GLY A 300 8.78 -6.54 25.54
N PHE A 301 7.95 -5.54 25.83
CA PHE A 301 7.11 -4.75 24.91
C PHE A 301 7.64 -4.69 23.47
N TYR A 302 6.90 -5.12 22.44
CA TYR A 302 7.04 -4.59 21.07
C TYR A 302 5.77 -4.76 20.20
N THR A 303 5.18 -3.60 19.87
CA THR A 303 4.71 -3.09 18.56
C THR A 303 4.05 -4.03 17.55
N THR A 304 2.75 -3.81 17.41
CA THR A 304 1.82 -4.22 16.35
C THR A 304 2.00 -3.38 15.09
N THR A 305 2.54 -3.95 14.03
CA THR A 305 2.43 -3.41 12.65
C THR A 305 2.32 -4.56 11.68
N ALA A 306 1.10 -4.89 11.29
CA ALA A 306 0.85 -5.38 9.94
C ALA A 306 -0.63 -5.19 9.64
N PHE A 307 -0.96 -4.31 8.71
CA PHE A 307 -2.23 -4.28 8.00
C PHE A 307 -1.85 -3.71 6.62
N LEU A 308 -2.40 -4.28 5.53
CA LEU A 308 -2.25 -3.95 4.10
C LEU A 308 -1.10 -4.68 3.35
N ASP A 309 -1.37 -5.74 2.57
CA ASP A 309 -0.67 -5.93 1.27
C ASP A 309 -1.24 -6.97 0.27
N SER A 310 -1.52 -6.56 -1.00
CA SER A 310 -2.28 -7.23 -2.13
C SER A 310 -3.67 -6.78 -2.75
N ASP A 311 -4.35 -5.64 -2.51
CA ASP A 311 -5.17 -5.04 -3.61
C ASP A 311 -4.36 -4.01 -4.41
N PHE A 312 -3.06 -4.03 -4.13
CA PHE A 312 -2.02 -3.70 -5.08
C PHE A 312 -1.04 -4.88 -5.07
N THR A 313 -1.44 -6.03 -5.61
CA THR A 313 -0.45 -6.61 -6.51
C THR A 313 -0.44 -5.70 -7.72
N PRO A 314 0.65 -4.98 -7.95
CA PRO A 314 1.08 -4.82 -9.31
C PRO A 314 0.62 -5.99 -10.17
N SER A 315 0.05 -5.72 -11.34
CA SER A 315 0.34 -6.62 -12.47
C SER A 315 1.86 -6.90 -12.43
N ARG A 316 2.38 -8.00 -12.98
CA ARG A 316 3.85 -8.18 -13.09
C ARG A 316 4.59 -6.90 -13.56
N SER A 317 3.90 -5.93 -14.19
CA SER A 317 4.37 -4.57 -14.48
C SER A 317 4.70 -3.62 -13.31
N ALA A 318 4.08 -3.70 -12.12
CA ALA A 318 4.25 -2.69 -11.06
C ALA A 318 5.18 -3.10 -9.89
N ARG A 319 5.76 -4.31 -9.90
CA ARG A 319 7.00 -4.62 -9.16
C ARG A 319 8.23 -3.87 -9.74
N ASN A 320 8.02 -3.13 -10.82
CA ASN A 320 9.05 -2.36 -11.53
C ASN A 320 8.83 -0.83 -11.46
N VAL A 321 7.90 -0.33 -10.65
CA VAL A 321 7.62 1.12 -10.58
C VAL A 321 8.35 1.73 -9.39
N CYS A 322 9.39 2.52 -9.67
CA CYS A 322 10.07 3.34 -8.67
C CYS A 322 9.10 4.29 -7.96
N SER A 323 9.34 4.51 -6.67
CA SER A 323 8.72 5.55 -5.87
C SER A 323 9.67 6.74 -5.72
N PHE A 324 9.12 7.92 -5.53
CA PHE A 324 9.88 9.11 -5.24
C PHE A 324 9.19 10.01 -4.20
N GLY A 325 9.94 10.87 -3.55
CA GLY A 325 9.44 11.98 -2.73
C GLY A 325 10.27 13.23 -3.00
N ILE A 326 9.71 14.42 -2.80
CA ILE A 326 10.41 15.69 -2.99
C ILE A 326 10.39 16.53 -1.71
N GLU A 327 11.46 17.29 -1.50
CA GLU A 327 11.54 18.31 -0.47
C GLU A 327 11.79 19.65 -1.17
N LEU A 328 10.90 20.62 -0.92
CA LEU A 328 10.96 21.97 -1.45
C LEU A 328 11.40 22.89 -0.33
N GLU A 329 12.52 23.59 -0.49
CA GLU A 329 12.94 24.63 0.44
C GLU A 329 12.68 26.01 -0.16
N MET A 330 12.08 26.92 0.62
CA MET A 330 11.78 28.28 0.17
C MET A 330 11.66 29.26 1.35
N TYR A 331 11.63 30.56 1.07
CA TYR A 331 11.37 31.60 2.05
C TYR A 331 9.96 32.19 1.88
N ILE A 332 9.36 32.60 3.01
CA ILE A 332 8.10 33.35 3.05
C ILE A 332 8.29 34.61 3.91
N PRO A 333 7.97 35.83 3.40
CA PRO A 333 8.14 37.06 4.14
C PRO A 333 7.00 37.26 5.15
N THR A 334 7.27 37.95 6.26
CA THR A 334 6.29 38.36 7.28
C THR A 334 6.14 39.87 7.29
N LYS A 335 4.90 40.36 7.31
CA LYS A 335 4.59 41.80 7.28
C LYS A 335 5.05 42.48 8.55
N ARG A 336 5.49 43.74 8.41
CA ARG A 336 5.93 44.56 9.55
C ARG A 336 4.75 45.16 10.29
N TYR A 337 4.68 44.92 11.59
CA TYR A 337 3.72 45.58 12.47
C TYR A 337 4.18 47.01 12.79
N ARG A 338 3.31 48.01 12.58
CA ARG A 338 3.56 49.39 13.02
C ARG A 338 2.73 49.69 14.29
N PRO A 339 3.34 49.76 15.48
CA PRO A 339 2.62 50.16 16.69
C PRO A 339 2.17 51.62 16.58
N LYS A 340 1.02 51.93 17.17
CA LYS A 340 0.50 53.31 17.29
C LYS A 340 1.54 54.17 18.01
N SER A 341 2.04 55.23 17.39
CA SER A 341 2.76 56.27 18.13
C SER A 341 1.73 57.10 18.92
N PRO A 342 1.91 57.37 20.22
CA PRO A 342 1.07 58.37 20.87
C PRO A 342 1.36 59.73 20.23
N PRO A 343 0.34 60.57 20.01
CA PRO A 343 0.57 61.88 19.41
C PRO A 343 1.45 62.73 20.35
N PRO A 344 2.36 63.56 19.83
CA PRO A 344 2.97 64.62 20.63
C PRO A 344 1.82 65.47 21.17
N SER A 345 1.78 65.67 22.48
CA SER A 345 0.83 66.57 23.12
C SER A 345 0.97 67.96 22.51
N LEU A 346 0.02 68.39 21.67
CA LEU A 346 -0.69 69.68 21.70
C LEU A 346 -1.46 69.93 20.38
N LEU A 347 -2.71 70.37 20.56
CA LEU A 347 -3.64 71.02 19.63
C LEU A 347 -4.49 70.14 18.67
N LEU A 348 -5.72 69.93 19.13
CA LEU A 348 -7.01 69.95 18.43
C LEU A 348 -6.96 70.25 16.92
N ASP A 349 -7.44 69.31 16.10
CA ASP A 349 -8.62 69.59 15.28
C ASP A 349 -9.36 68.29 14.87
N LEU A 350 -10.68 68.35 15.00
CA LEU A 350 -11.63 67.28 14.69
C LEU A 350 -11.96 67.34 13.18
N SER A 351 -11.46 66.41 12.38
CA SER A 351 -12.16 65.95 11.17
C SER A 351 -11.60 64.62 10.65
N ASP A 352 -12.52 63.68 10.45
CA ASP A 352 -12.47 62.42 9.69
C ASP A 352 -11.13 61.96 9.12
N SER A 353 -10.47 61.03 9.83
CA SER A 353 -9.76 59.95 9.14
C SER A 353 -9.85 58.67 9.97
N ALA A 354 -10.23 57.58 9.30
CA ALA A 354 -10.26 56.24 9.86
C ALA A 354 -8.84 55.85 10.30
N ASP A 355 -8.63 55.96 11.60
CA ASP A 355 -7.39 55.69 12.31
C ASP A 355 -7.19 54.18 12.48
N THR A 356 -6.52 53.52 11.52
CA THR A 356 -6.23 52.08 11.58
C THR A 356 -4.73 51.80 11.70
N GLY A 357 -4.27 51.50 12.91
CA GLY A 357 -3.01 50.76 13.08
C GLY A 357 -3.10 49.42 12.35
N GLY A 358 -2.09 49.07 11.57
CA GLY A 358 -2.13 47.92 10.67
C GLY A 358 -0.75 47.45 10.24
N TYR A 359 -0.71 46.24 9.68
CA TYR A 359 0.49 45.69 9.06
C TYR A 359 0.80 46.45 7.77
N ILE A 360 2.04 46.93 7.64
CA ILE A 360 2.49 47.52 6.39
C ILE A 360 2.78 46.39 5.41
N ASP A 361 2.12 46.45 4.26
CA ASP A 361 2.36 45.54 3.15
C ASP A 361 3.12 46.28 2.03
N PRO A 362 4.43 46.05 1.87
CA PRO A 362 5.23 46.71 0.82
C PRO A 362 4.74 46.37 -0.60
N HIS A 363 4.04 45.25 -0.77
CA HIS A 363 3.54 44.76 -2.05
C HIS A 363 2.02 44.56 -2.01
N SER A 364 1.28 45.61 -1.65
CA SER A 364 -0.18 45.56 -1.48
C SER A 364 -0.97 45.20 -2.75
N ASN A 365 -0.38 45.34 -3.94
CA ASN A 365 -1.00 44.95 -5.21
C ASN A 365 -0.98 43.43 -5.46
N ASP A 366 -0.17 42.68 -4.73
CA ASP A 366 -0.13 41.22 -4.81
C ASP A 366 -1.11 40.65 -3.78
N ASP A 367 -2.20 40.01 -4.20
CA ASP A 367 -3.23 39.47 -3.31
C ASP A 367 -2.82 38.17 -2.59
N ARG A 368 -1.62 37.63 -2.87
CA ARG A 368 -1.11 36.43 -2.21
C ARG A 368 -0.75 36.70 -0.75
N GLN A 369 -0.88 35.64 0.04
CA GLN A 369 -0.67 35.67 1.48
C GLN A 369 0.82 35.65 1.83
N THR A 370 1.14 36.19 3.00
CA THR A 370 2.49 36.23 3.58
C THR A 370 2.56 35.32 4.80
N GLY A 371 3.75 35.16 5.37
CA GLY A 371 3.96 34.49 6.65
C GLY A 371 3.25 35.21 7.79
N LEU A 372 2.96 34.46 8.84
CA LEU A 372 2.35 34.94 10.08
C LEU A 372 3.44 35.35 11.08
N SER A 373 3.02 35.77 12.28
CA SER A 373 3.89 36.29 13.34
C SER A 373 4.94 35.31 13.84
N SER A 374 4.63 34.00 13.82
CA SER A 374 5.59 32.96 14.19
C SER A 374 5.80 31.94 13.06
N PRO A 375 6.96 31.27 13.02
CA PRO A 375 7.21 30.17 12.08
C PRO A 375 6.21 29.03 12.21
N THR A 376 5.80 28.68 13.43
CA THR A 376 4.82 27.61 13.69
C THR A 376 3.44 27.96 13.12
N GLU A 377 2.93 29.16 13.38
CA GLU A 377 1.66 29.60 12.79
C GLU A 377 1.72 29.63 11.26
N THR A 378 2.89 29.99 10.71
CA THR A 378 3.09 30.03 9.26
C THR A 378 3.00 28.65 8.63
N VAL A 379 3.65 27.63 9.21
CA VAL A 379 3.57 26.25 8.68
C VAL A 379 2.15 25.69 8.80
N ASP A 380 1.45 25.97 9.91
CA ASP A 380 0.06 25.56 10.13
C ASP A 380 -0.87 26.17 9.08
N HIS A 381 -0.67 27.45 8.80
CA HIS A 381 -1.45 28.19 7.82
C HIS A 381 -1.25 27.66 6.40
N ILE A 382 0.01 27.39 6.01
CA ILE A 382 0.32 26.81 4.70
C ILE A 382 -0.31 25.41 4.57
N ALA A 383 -0.15 24.55 5.59
CA ALA A 383 -0.77 23.22 5.60
C ALA A 383 -2.30 23.29 5.48
N ALA A 384 -2.94 24.23 6.17
CA ALA A 384 -4.39 24.44 6.09
C ALA A 384 -4.84 24.89 4.69
N VAL A 385 -4.10 25.80 4.05
CA VAL A 385 -4.40 26.25 2.68
C VAL A 385 -4.22 25.13 1.67
N LEU A 386 -3.12 24.36 1.73
CA LEU A 386 -2.92 23.20 0.86
C LEU A 386 -4.05 22.18 1.01
N THR A 387 -4.43 21.87 2.24
CA THR A 387 -5.53 20.96 2.56
C THR A 387 -6.86 21.44 1.98
N LYS A 388 -7.16 22.75 2.12
CA LYS A 388 -8.35 23.37 1.53
C LYS A 388 -8.35 23.32 0.00
N LYS A 389 -7.18 23.32 -0.63
CA LYS A 389 -7.01 23.15 -2.09
C LYS A 389 -7.03 21.68 -2.54
N GLY A 390 -7.31 20.76 -1.63
CA GLY A 390 -7.44 19.32 -1.92
C GLY A 390 -6.15 18.53 -1.78
N GLN A 391 -5.06 19.16 -1.38
CA GLN A 391 -3.77 18.51 -1.10
C GLN A 391 -3.64 18.34 0.41
N LEU A 392 -4.07 17.20 0.96
CA LEU A 392 -3.99 16.98 2.41
C LEU A 392 -2.55 17.19 2.90
N ALA A 393 -2.39 18.18 3.76
CA ALA A 393 -1.12 18.62 4.30
C ALA A 393 -1.21 18.79 5.82
N THR A 394 -0.13 18.45 6.51
CA THR A 394 0.01 18.54 7.96
C THR A 394 1.31 19.22 8.33
N ASN A 395 1.47 19.60 9.60
CA ASN A 395 2.76 20.05 10.13
C ASN A 395 3.48 18.90 10.88
N THR A 396 4.77 19.08 11.18
CA THR A 396 5.57 18.09 11.92
C THR A 396 5.05 17.82 13.33
N ALA A 397 4.59 18.86 14.05
CA ALA A 397 4.09 18.72 15.43
C ALA A 397 2.79 17.89 15.51
N MET A 398 1.97 17.89 14.47
CA MET A 398 0.78 17.04 14.34
C MET A 398 1.19 15.58 14.28
N HIS A 399 2.27 15.23 13.58
CA HIS A 399 2.73 13.84 13.48
C HIS A 399 3.19 13.28 14.83
N ASP A 400 3.87 14.09 15.65
CA ASP A 400 4.29 13.71 17.01
C ASP A 400 3.09 13.46 17.94
N GLY A 401 1.97 14.18 17.74
CA GLY A 401 0.72 13.98 18.49
C GLY A 401 -0.16 12.84 17.94
N LEU A 402 -0.05 12.53 16.65
CA LEU A 402 -0.86 11.52 15.96
C LEU A 402 -0.37 10.09 16.21
N ASP A 403 0.89 9.90 16.58
CA ASP A 403 1.43 8.59 17.03
C ASP A 403 0.64 7.99 18.21
N PHE A 404 -0.01 8.85 19.01
CA PHE A 404 -0.88 8.43 20.13
C PHE A 404 -2.34 8.12 19.72
N TYR A 405 -2.80 8.56 18.55
CA TYR A 405 -4.22 8.51 18.14
C TYR A 405 -4.39 8.07 16.67
N GLN A 406 -3.91 6.87 16.30
CA GLN A 406 -4.05 6.30 14.95
C GLN A 406 -5.47 6.45 14.33
N THR A 407 -6.53 6.40 15.15
CA THR A 407 -7.91 6.59 14.70
C THR A 407 -8.18 7.99 14.12
N ALA A 408 -7.60 9.04 14.70
CA ALA A 408 -7.78 10.42 14.22
C ALA A 408 -7.07 10.64 12.88
N TRP A 409 -5.87 10.08 12.74
CA TRP A 409 -5.12 10.07 11.49
C TRP A 409 -5.88 9.36 10.36
N LEU A 410 -6.35 8.13 10.62
CA LEU A 410 -7.12 7.36 9.65
C LEU A 410 -8.41 8.08 9.24
N LYS A 411 -9.09 8.73 10.18
CA LYS A 411 -10.27 9.54 9.90
C LYS A 411 -9.95 10.68 8.93
N MET A 412 -8.85 11.40 9.17
CA MET A 412 -8.41 12.51 8.31
C MET A 412 -8.06 12.03 6.90
N LEU A 413 -7.35 10.91 6.76
CA LEU A 413 -7.08 10.31 5.44
C LEU A 413 -8.39 9.97 4.70
N VAL A 414 -9.34 9.34 5.38
CA VAL A 414 -10.64 8.94 4.80
C VAL A 414 -11.46 10.17 4.38
N GLU A 415 -11.50 11.22 5.19
CA GLU A 415 -12.18 12.49 4.85
C GLU A 415 -11.63 13.11 3.56
N HIS A 416 -10.33 12.94 3.32
CA HIS A 416 -9.64 13.40 2.12
C HIS A 416 -9.54 12.34 1.00
N ARG A 417 -10.22 11.20 1.14
CA ARG A 417 -10.24 10.08 0.18
C ARG A 417 -8.84 9.50 -0.11
N LEU A 418 -7.96 9.56 0.88
CA LEU A 418 -6.64 8.96 0.83
C LEU A 418 -6.66 7.60 1.53
N VAL A 419 -5.93 6.65 0.97
CA VAL A 419 -5.78 5.31 1.53
C VAL A 419 -4.37 5.23 2.11
N PRO A 420 -4.22 4.87 3.40
CA PRO A 420 -2.91 4.73 3.98
C PRO A 420 -2.13 3.61 3.28
N THR A 421 -0.83 3.83 3.09
CA THR A 421 0.09 2.83 2.51
C THR A 421 0.88 2.16 3.63
N ALA A 422 0.78 0.84 3.77
CA ALA A 422 1.53 0.11 4.78
C ALA A 422 3.03 0.20 4.58
N GLY A 423 3.75 0.09 5.70
CA GLY A 423 5.21 0.19 5.71
C GLY A 423 5.74 1.61 5.50
N ILE A 424 4.86 2.58 5.22
CA ILE A 424 5.22 4.00 5.12
C ILE A 424 4.76 4.69 6.40
N ASP A 425 5.69 5.33 7.10
CA ASP A 425 5.41 6.18 8.28
C ASP A 425 4.38 7.27 7.90
N HIS A 426 3.41 7.56 8.78
CA HIS A 426 2.30 8.47 8.53
C HIS A 426 2.76 9.84 8.03
N LYS A 427 3.93 10.32 8.49
CA LYS A 427 4.47 11.61 8.05
C LYS A 427 4.85 11.69 6.58
N TYR A 428 5.04 10.54 5.92
CA TYR A 428 5.34 10.45 4.49
C TYR A 428 4.13 9.98 3.66
N GLN A 429 2.92 10.00 4.23
CA GLN A 429 1.69 9.66 3.51
C GLN A 429 0.85 10.89 3.16
N THR A 430 1.17 12.05 3.72
CA THR A 430 0.61 13.36 3.37
C THR A 430 1.70 14.34 3.01
N TRP A 431 1.31 15.49 2.47
CA TRP A 431 2.24 16.62 2.40
C TRP A 431 2.56 17.08 3.83
N THR A 432 3.83 17.34 4.10
CA THR A 432 4.27 17.82 5.41
C THR A 432 4.92 19.18 5.24
N VAL A 433 4.45 20.17 6.00
CA VAL A 433 5.00 21.52 6.02
C VAL A 433 5.76 21.71 7.32
N THR A 434 7.01 22.13 7.24
CA THR A 434 7.88 22.29 8.40
C THR A 434 8.73 23.55 8.28
N THR A 435 9.31 23.97 9.40
CA THR A 435 10.39 24.96 9.38
C THR A 435 11.68 24.28 8.95
N ASP A 436 12.46 24.92 8.10
CA ASP A 436 13.73 24.37 7.64
C ASP A 436 14.88 24.79 8.60
N GLY A 437 15.60 23.79 9.13
CA GLY A 437 16.70 24.04 10.07
C GLY A 437 18.01 24.51 9.41
N SER A 438 18.14 24.32 8.09
CA SER A 438 19.28 24.77 7.29
C SER A 438 19.10 26.19 6.74
N LEU A 439 17.85 26.68 6.66
CA LEU A 439 17.52 28.05 6.25
C LEU A 439 17.36 29.00 7.45
N HIS A 440 18.35 29.86 7.64
CA HIS A 440 18.26 30.92 8.66
C HIS A 440 17.35 32.06 8.18
N ALA A 441 16.42 32.47 9.04
CA ALA A 441 15.57 33.63 8.78
C ALA A 441 16.39 34.93 8.74
N PHE A 442 16.07 35.82 7.82
CA PHE A 442 16.69 37.14 7.72
C PHE A 442 15.68 38.25 8.01
N LYS A 443 16.16 39.36 8.60
CA LYS A 443 15.33 40.49 9.05
C LYS A 443 15.40 41.67 8.07
N GLY A 444 14.28 42.39 7.96
CA GLY A 444 14.20 43.69 7.30
C GLY A 444 14.49 43.64 5.81
N TRP A 445 13.83 42.77 5.05
CA TRP A 445 14.02 42.58 3.60
C TRP A 445 12.85 43.15 2.81
N ALA A 446 13.13 43.91 1.74
CA ALA A 446 12.13 44.49 0.82
C ALA A 446 10.92 45.16 1.53
N GLY A 447 11.17 45.83 2.67
CA GLY A 447 10.13 46.47 3.50
C GLY A 447 9.36 45.55 4.45
N TYR A 448 9.57 44.24 4.40
CA TYR A 448 9.03 43.25 5.34
C TYR A 448 9.84 43.19 6.64
N GLU A 449 9.25 42.64 7.70
CA GLU A 449 9.92 42.49 8.99
C GLU A 449 10.99 41.40 8.98
N SER A 450 10.68 40.27 8.34
CA SER A 450 11.59 39.14 8.16
C SER A 450 11.13 38.25 7.01
N ALA A 451 11.97 37.32 6.59
CA ALA A 451 11.56 36.15 5.83
C ALA A 451 12.06 34.88 6.52
N SER A 452 11.16 33.91 6.65
CA SER A 452 11.40 32.64 7.33
C SER A 452 11.55 31.50 6.33
N GLY A 453 12.52 30.62 6.56
CA GLY A 453 12.69 29.41 5.76
C GLY A 453 11.64 28.35 6.11
N ILE A 454 11.01 27.79 5.09
CA ILE A 454 10.02 26.71 5.19
C ILE A 454 10.42 25.58 4.25
N GLU A 455 10.04 24.37 4.64
CA GLU A 455 10.21 23.17 3.84
C GLU A 455 8.85 22.50 3.63
N VAL A 456 8.57 22.10 2.39
CA VAL A 456 7.38 21.32 2.03
C VAL A 456 7.83 19.97 1.48
N VAL A 457 7.50 18.92 2.22
CA VAL A 457 7.86 17.53 1.92
C VAL A 457 6.66 16.80 1.33
N SER A 458 6.85 16.10 0.23
CA SER A 458 5.78 15.33 -0.40
C SER A 458 5.49 14.02 0.35
N PRO A 459 4.28 13.45 0.18
CA PRO A 459 4.10 12.04 0.46
C PRO A 459 4.99 11.19 -0.45
N VAL A 460 5.10 9.89 -0.17
CA VAL A 460 5.71 8.93 -1.10
C VAL A 460 4.81 8.81 -2.33
N LEU A 461 5.35 9.21 -3.48
CA LEU A 461 4.70 9.20 -4.78
C LEU A 461 5.24 8.06 -5.64
N GLN A 462 4.49 7.62 -6.64
CA GLN A 462 4.95 6.65 -7.63
C GLN A 462 5.38 7.39 -8.89
N ASP A 463 6.36 6.88 -9.63
CA ASP A 463 6.72 7.45 -10.93
C ASP A 463 5.64 7.15 -12.01
N ARG A 464 4.53 7.88 -11.92
CA ARG A 464 3.33 7.79 -12.77
C ARG A 464 2.75 9.19 -12.97
N ALA A 465 1.99 9.36 -14.04
CA ALA A 465 1.42 10.66 -14.41
C ALA A 465 0.64 11.33 -13.26
N THR A 466 -0.28 10.61 -12.63
CA THR A 466 -1.12 11.12 -11.52
C THR A 466 -0.32 11.62 -10.32
N SER A 467 0.89 11.08 -10.12
CA SER A 467 1.78 11.50 -9.03
C SER A 467 2.55 12.77 -9.38
N TRP A 468 3.00 12.92 -10.62
CA TRP A 468 3.59 14.17 -11.11
C TRP A 468 2.56 15.30 -11.15
N GLU A 469 1.29 15.01 -11.48
CA GLU A 469 0.21 16.00 -11.38
C GLU A 469 0.00 16.50 -9.94
N LYS A 470 0.13 15.64 -8.93
CA LYS A 470 0.07 16.07 -7.53
C LYS A 470 1.18 17.07 -7.18
N VAL A 471 2.38 16.88 -7.73
CA VAL A 471 3.48 17.84 -7.58
C VAL A 471 3.12 19.19 -8.21
N VAL A 472 2.62 19.19 -9.46
CA VAL A 472 2.16 20.42 -10.14
C VAL A 472 1.06 21.12 -9.34
N ASN A 473 0.10 20.36 -8.81
CA ASN A 473 -1.00 20.91 -8.02
C ASN A 473 -0.54 21.58 -6.72
N VAL A 474 0.47 21.03 -6.04
CA VAL A 474 1.06 21.67 -4.85
C VAL A 474 1.86 22.90 -5.22
N LEU A 475 2.69 22.85 -6.26
CA LEU A 475 3.44 24.01 -6.73
C LEU A 475 2.51 25.17 -7.12
N SER A 476 1.44 24.87 -7.86
CA SER A 476 0.39 25.84 -8.19
C SER A 476 -0.28 26.38 -6.92
N SER A 477 -0.64 25.52 -5.97
CA SER A 477 -1.24 25.94 -4.70
C SER A 477 -0.31 26.85 -3.90
N LEU A 478 0.99 26.57 -3.87
CA LEU A 478 1.99 27.39 -3.20
C LEU A 478 2.14 28.75 -3.90
N ARG A 479 2.53 28.78 -5.17
CA ARG A 479 2.83 30.00 -5.93
C ARG A 479 1.63 30.92 -6.16
N ASN A 480 0.42 30.35 -6.20
CA ASN A 480 -0.81 31.12 -6.41
C ASN A 480 -1.47 31.62 -5.11
N ASN A 481 -1.06 31.14 -3.94
CA ASN A 481 -1.68 31.56 -2.68
C ASN A 481 -0.68 32.25 -1.73
N PHE A 482 0.63 32.10 -1.94
CA PHE A 482 1.66 32.66 -1.08
C PHE A 482 2.71 33.44 -1.86
N ARG A 483 3.26 34.48 -1.23
CA ARG A 483 4.44 35.20 -1.72
C ARG A 483 5.68 34.44 -1.27
N LEU A 484 6.34 33.78 -2.21
CA LEU A 484 7.46 32.87 -1.93
C LEU A 484 8.72 33.36 -2.62
N LEU A 485 9.86 33.03 -2.04
CA LEU A 485 11.19 33.41 -2.51
C LEU A 485 12.10 32.19 -2.55
N GLU A 486 12.81 32.03 -3.65
CA GLU A 486 13.90 31.06 -3.80
C GLU A 486 15.24 31.81 -3.70
N THR A 487 16.20 31.26 -2.95
CA THR A 487 17.52 31.87 -2.79
C THR A 487 18.60 30.83 -3.06
N SER A 488 19.86 31.27 -3.19
CA SER A 488 21.01 30.37 -3.39
C SER A 488 21.24 29.39 -2.22
N ASN A 489 20.64 29.65 -1.05
CA ASN A 489 20.66 28.77 0.11
C ASN A 489 19.59 27.68 0.09
N CYS A 490 18.49 27.89 -0.64
CA CYS A 490 17.44 26.90 -0.77
C CYS A 490 17.95 25.70 -1.58
N GLY A 491 17.53 24.51 -1.20
CA GLY A 491 17.72 23.25 -1.92
C GLY A 491 16.42 22.69 -2.50
N PHE A 492 16.56 21.91 -3.57
CA PHE A 492 15.53 20.96 -3.98
C PHE A 492 16.08 19.56 -3.76
N HIS A 493 15.38 18.74 -2.98
CA HIS A 493 15.76 17.35 -2.77
C HIS A 493 14.76 16.40 -3.43
N ILE A 494 15.28 15.29 -3.96
CA ILE A 494 14.44 14.17 -4.38
C ILE A 494 14.94 12.87 -3.76
N HIS A 495 14.00 12.14 -3.19
CA HIS A 495 14.18 10.81 -2.65
C HIS A 495 13.68 9.80 -3.66
N ILE A 496 14.43 8.74 -3.93
CA ILE A 496 14.03 7.70 -4.88
C ILE A 496 14.20 6.32 -4.24
N ALA A 497 13.19 5.48 -4.39
CA ALA A 497 13.15 4.12 -3.86
C ALA A 497 12.61 3.12 -4.87
N LYS A 498 12.83 1.85 -4.57
CA LYS A 498 12.28 0.71 -5.31
C LYS A 498 10.93 0.27 -4.70
N GLY A 499 9.98 1.20 -4.62
CA GLY A 499 8.70 0.96 -3.96
C GLY A 499 8.90 0.77 -2.46
N LEU A 500 8.48 -0.39 -1.94
CA LEU A 500 8.68 -0.80 -0.55
C LEU A 500 9.87 -1.77 -0.37
N GLU A 501 10.61 -2.07 -1.45
CA GLU A 501 11.76 -2.97 -1.38
C GLU A 501 12.95 -2.27 -0.71
N THR A 502 13.73 -3.04 0.06
CA THR A 502 15.02 -2.58 0.56
C THR A 502 16.03 -2.48 -0.57
N LEU A 503 16.90 -1.47 -0.50
CA LEU A 503 17.95 -1.28 -1.48
C LEU A 503 19.12 -2.18 -1.12
N SER A 504 19.51 -3.09 -2.03
CA SER A 504 20.67 -3.94 -1.77
C SER A 504 21.95 -3.13 -1.78
N ILE A 505 22.94 -3.51 -0.97
CA ILE A 505 24.27 -2.90 -1.00
C ILE A 505 24.89 -2.92 -2.40
N HIS A 506 24.61 -3.97 -3.19
CA HIS A 506 25.08 -4.06 -4.57
C HIS A 506 24.45 -2.96 -5.46
N LEU A 507 23.15 -2.68 -5.32
CA LEU A 507 22.50 -1.56 -6.00
C LEU A 507 23.08 -0.22 -5.55
N LEU A 508 23.28 -0.02 -4.25
CA LEU A 508 23.83 1.23 -3.72
C LEU A 508 25.25 1.48 -4.24
N ARG A 509 26.11 0.46 -4.31
CA ARG A 509 27.46 0.56 -4.93
C ARG A 509 27.36 0.95 -6.41
N LYS A 510 26.49 0.27 -7.18
CA LYS A 510 26.24 0.61 -8.60
C LYS A 510 25.80 2.08 -8.75
N LEU A 511 24.85 2.51 -7.94
CA LEU A 511 24.34 3.88 -7.98
C LEU A 511 25.42 4.90 -7.62
N CYS A 512 26.21 4.67 -6.58
CA CYS A 512 27.30 5.58 -6.19
C CYS A 512 28.36 5.70 -7.29
N ILE A 513 28.73 4.58 -7.92
CA ILE A 513 29.64 4.57 -9.07
C ILE A 513 29.06 5.36 -10.24
N LEU A 514 27.79 5.12 -10.56
CA LEU A 514 27.08 5.83 -11.62
C LEU A 514 27.11 7.33 -11.34
N MET A 515 26.71 7.74 -10.13
CA MET A 515 26.68 9.15 -9.73
C MET A 515 28.05 9.79 -9.80
N CYS A 516 29.11 9.15 -9.28
CA CYS A 516 30.49 9.64 -9.44
C CYS A 516 30.87 9.93 -10.91
N CYS A 517 30.39 9.11 -11.85
CA CYS A 517 30.73 9.27 -13.26
C CYS A 517 29.89 10.34 -13.97
N VAL A 518 28.61 10.51 -13.58
CA VAL A 518 27.70 11.50 -14.20
C VAL A 518 27.69 12.85 -13.52
N GLU A 519 28.30 12.97 -12.33
CA GLU A 519 28.24 14.16 -11.47
C GLU A 519 28.66 15.45 -12.18
N ASP A 520 29.69 15.40 -13.03
CA ASP A 520 30.13 16.57 -13.80
C ASP A 520 29.12 17.02 -14.88
N VAL A 521 28.25 16.13 -15.36
CA VAL A 521 27.11 16.49 -16.20
C VAL A 521 26.00 17.09 -15.34
N ILE A 522 25.69 16.44 -14.21
CA ILE A 522 24.64 16.86 -13.26
C ILE A 522 24.89 18.28 -12.73
N LEU A 523 26.13 18.60 -12.34
CA LEU A 523 26.51 19.92 -11.82
C LEU A 523 26.50 21.03 -12.87
N ARG A 524 26.43 20.70 -14.16
CA ARG A 524 26.24 21.70 -15.24
C ARG A 524 24.77 22.04 -15.47
N PHE A 525 23.84 21.21 -14.99
CA PHE A 525 22.42 21.55 -14.96
C PHE A 525 22.05 22.44 -13.76
N CYS A 526 22.88 22.42 -12.72
CA CYS A 526 22.65 23.13 -11.47
C CYS A 526 23.27 24.54 -11.50
N HIS A 527 22.76 25.44 -10.67
CA HIS A 527 23.36 26.75 -10.46
C HIS A 527 24.83 26.61 -10.01
N PRO A 528 25.78 27.42 -10.52
CA PRO A 528 27.21 27.29 -10.19
C PRO A 528 27.53 27.32 -8.69
N SER A 529 26.71 28.02 -7.88
CA SER A 529 26.83 28.05 -6.41
C SER A 529 26.74 26.66 -5.76
N ARG A 530 26.11 25.68 -6.42
CA ARG A 530 25.98 24.31 -5.90
C ARG A 530 27.31 23.55 -5.86
N ARG A 531 28.29 23.93 -6.70
CA ARG A 531 29.59 23.23 -6.79
C ARG A 531 30.44 23.32 -5.52
N ARG A 532 30.23 24.35 -4.70
CA ARG A 532 30.93 24.57 -3.42
C ARG A 532 29.96 24.61 -2.23
N ASN A 533 28.73 24.15 -2.42
CA ASN A 533 27.73 24.17 -1.36
C ASN A 533 27.98 23.02 -0.38
N LYS A 534 28.19 23.34 0.90
CA LYS A 534 28.47 22.37 1.98
C LYS A 534 27.33 21.39 2.27
N TRP A 535 26.11 21.67 1.79
CA TRP A 535 24.93 20.83 1.94
C TRP A 535 24.65 19.95 0.72
N ALA A 536 25.45 20.09 -0.35
CA ALA A 536 25.36 19.32 -1.58
C ALA A 536 26.75 19.07 -2.19
N LEU A 537 27.71 18.68 -1.35
CA LEU A 537 29.10 18.48 -1.76
C LEU A 537 29.20 17.40 -2.85
N ASN A 538 30.01 17.70 -3.87
CA ASN A 538 30.38 16.76 -4.94
C ASN A 538 31.09 15.52 -4.33
N ILE A 539 30.76 14.32 -4.80
CA ILE A 539 31.28 13.04 -4.28
C ILE A 539 32.80 12.91 -4.49
N LEU A 540 33.31 13.41 -5.61
CA LEU A 540 34.74 13.36 -5.98
C LEU A 540 35.40 14.76 -6.01
N GLY A 541 34.68 15.80 -5.59
CA GLY A 541 35.17 17.17 -5.58
C GLY A 541 35.95 17.53 -4.32
N GLU A 542 36.61 18.68 -4.35
CA GLU A 542 37.33 19.25 -3.20
C GLU A 542 36.41 19.36 -1.98
N GLY A 543 36.90 18.93 -0.80
CA GLY A 543 36.12 18.89 0.44
C GLY A 543 35.40 17.55 0.68
N SER A 544 35.35 16.65 -0.30
CA SER A 544 34.78 15.31 -0.12
C SER A 544 35.78 14.32 0.48
N PHE A 545 35.29 13.26 1.14
CA PHE A 545 36.17 12.22 1.70
C PHE A 545 37.00 11.52 0.61
N LEU A 546 36.39 11.18 -0.51
CA LEU A 546 37.05 10.43 -1.59
C LEU A 546 38.12 11.25 -2.31
N HIS A 547 37.98 12.57 -2.33
CA HIS A 547 39.00 13.48 -2.82
C HIS A 547 40.09 13.72 -1.76
N ASP A 548 39.71 14.18 -0.57
CA ASP A 548 40.66 14.69 0.44
C ASP A 548 41.43 13.56 1.15
N LYS A 549 40.88 12.35 1.19
CA LYS A 549 41.53 11.14 1.74
C LYS A 549 41.97 10.18 0.64
N TYR A 550 42.05 10.65 -0.60
CA TYR A 550 42.51 9.83 -1.72
C TYR A 550 43.86 9.20 -1.42
N ASN A 551 44.00 7.93 -1.79
CA ASN A 551 45.23 7.16 -1.65
C ASN A 551 45.50 6.41 -2.96
N GLU A 552 46.69 6.56 -3.54
CA GLU A 552 47.07 5.90 -4.78
C GLU A 552 46.96 4.36 -4.70
N GLY A 553 47.17 3.79 -3.51
CA GLY A 553 46.96 2.37 -3.24
C GLY A 553 45.54 1.88 -3.52
N TRP A 554 44.53 2.77 -3.55
CA TRP A 554 43.16 2.41 -3.94
C TRP A 554 43.07 1.90 -5.38
N GLN A 555 43.98 2.32 -6.26
CA GLN A 555 44.05 1.84 -7.64
C GLN A 555 44.39 0.34 -7.71
N HIS A 556 45.11 -0.16 -6.71
CA HIS A 556 45.56 -1.55 -6.63
C HIS A 556 44.67 -2.43 -5.75
N LEU A 557 43.57 -1.89 -5.21
CA LEU A 557 42.60 -2.70 -4.47
C LEU A 557 42.08 -3.84 -5.36
N GLU A 558 42.09 -5.04 -4.78
CA GLU A 558 41.36 -6.18 -5.32
C GLU A 558 39.87 -5.90 -5.24
N VAL A 559 39.15 -6.23 -6.31
CA VAL A 559 37.71 -6.08 -6.42
C VAL A 559 37.13 -7.38 -6.95
N ALA A 560 35.90 -7.70 -6.54
CA ALA A 560 35.19 -8.84 -7.07
C ALA A 560 35.04 -8.74 -8.59
N SER A 561 34.98 -9.89 -9.27
CA SER A 561 34.96 -9.96 -10.75
C SER A 561 33.79 -9.21 -11.37
N ASP A 562 32.67 -9.12 -10.65
CA ASP A 562 31.46 -8.43 -11.05
C ASP A 562 31.61 -6.91 -11.16
N PHE A 563 32.61 -6.30 -10.49
CA PHE A 563 32.95 -4.88 -10.65
C PHE A 563 33.14 -4.50 -12.12
N TRP A 564 33.83 -5.34 -12.87
CA TRP A 564 34.19 -5.09 -14.27
C TRP A 564 33.00 -5.23 -15.22
N HIS A 565 31.84 -5.67 -14.75
CA HIS A 565 30.59 -5.63 -15.51
C HIS A 565 29.95 -4.23 -15.51
N TYR A 566 30.31 -3.38 -14.55
CA TYR A 566 29.70 -2.07 -14.35
C TYR A 566 30.69 -0.93 -14.46
N VAL A 567 31.99 -1.18 -14.29
CA VAL A 567 33.05 -0.20 -14.49
C VAL A 567 33.90 -0.62 -15.69
N PRO A 568 33.84 0.11 -16.82
CA PRO A 568 34.57 -0.27 -18.02
C PRO A 568 36.08 -0.22 -17.80
N ARG A 569 36.79 -1.12 -18.48
CA ARG A 569 38.26 -1.23 -18.35
C ARG A 569 38.99 0.02 -18.85
N SER A 570 38.36 0.81 -19.71
CA SER A 570 38.87 2.11 -20.15
C SER A 570 39.07 3.10 -19.00
N MET A 571 38.43 2.88 -17.84
CA MET A 571 38.68 3.66 -16.61
C MET A 571 40.12 3.53 -16.09
N ALA A 572 40.89 2.53 -16.55
CA ALA A 572 42.32 2.43 -16.26
C ALA A 572 43.11 3.66 -16.73
N SER A 573 42.62 4.39 -17.74
CA SER A 573 43.19 5.66 -18.21
C SER A 573 42.89 6.84 -17.27
N PHE A 574 42.05 6.65 -16.24
CA PHE A 574 41.68 7.68 -15.26
C PHE A 574 41.92 7.18 -13.82
N PRO A 575 43.18 7.03 -13.37
CA PRO A 575 43.50 6.40 -12.08
C PRO A 575 42.93 7.15 -10.85
N SER A 576 42.79 8.47 -10.96
CA SER A 576 42.17 9.33 -9.93
C SER A 576 40.68 9.04 -9.72
N ILE A 577 40.01 8.44 -10.71
CA ILE A 577 38.59 8.04 -10.63
C ILE A 577 38.50 6.54 -10.32
N LEU A 578 39.32 5.72 -10.97
CA LEU A 578 39.28 4.27 -10.77
C LEU A 578 39.53 3.87 -9.31
N GLY A 579 40.47 4.54 -8.62
CA GLY A 579 40.74 4.30 -7.21
C GLY A 579 39.50 4.48 -6.31
N PRO A 580 38.84 5.65 -6.31
CA PRO A 580 37.59 5.87 -5.58
C PRO A 580 36.48 4.89 -5.95
N LEU A 581 36.28 4.56 -7.24
CA LEU A 581 35.26 3.59 -7.66
C LEU A 581 35.51 2.19 -7.05
N LYS A 582 36.78 1.73 -7.04
CA LYS A 582 37.16 0.48 -6.36
C LYS A 582 36.93 0.55 -4.86
N LYS A 583 37.23 1.71 -4.24
CA LYS A 583 37.00 1.92 -2.81
C LYS A 583 35.52 1.86 -2.45
N ILE A 584 34.65 2.48 -3.26
CA ILE A 584 33.19 2.38 -3.17
C ILE A 584 32.72 0.93 -3.32
N TRP A 585 33.22 0.19 -4.32
CA TRP A 585 32.80 -1.19 -4.56
C TRP A 585 33.12 -2.13 -3.39
N ASN A 586 34.23 -1.87 -2.70
CA ASN A 586 34.68 -2.67 -1.56
C ASN A 586 33.99 -2.32 -0.23
N ALA A 587 33.15 -1.28 -0.17
CA ALA A 587 32.43 -0.90 1.04
C ALA A 587 31.44 -2.01 1.46
N LYS A 588 31.60 -2.60 2.65
CA LYS A 588 30.93 -3.85 3.05
C LYS A 588 29.42 -3.70 3.23
N ASP A 589 29.01 -2.54 3.73
CA ASP A 589 27.63 -2.23 4.08
C ASP A 589 27.30 -0.76 3.76
N GLU A 590 26.04 -0.39 3.95
CA GLU A 590 25.51 0.95 3.68
C GLU A 590 26.18 2.02 4.56
N LYS A 591 26.61 1.66 5.77
CA LYS A 591 27.24 2.57 6.72
C LYS A 591 28.65 2.94 6.25
N GLU A 592 29.45 1.93 5.86
CA GLU A 592 30.77 2.18 5.30
C GLU A 592 30.66 3.01 4.01
N LEU A 593 29.68 2.69 3.15
CA LEU A 593 29.45 3.44 1.93
C LEU A 593 29.03 4.90 2.21
N GLN A 594 28.14 5.14 3.17
CA GLN A 594 27.72 6.49 3.56
C GLN A 594 28.89 7.31 4.14
N VAL A 595 29.82 6.70 4.87
CA VAL A 595 31.04 7.38 5.36
C VAL A 595 31.96 7.78 4.22
N LEU A 596 32.06 6.96 3.16
CA LEU A 596 32.83 7.34 1.97
C LEU A 596 32.20 8.53 1.23
N LEU A 597 30.87 8.62 1.25
CA LEU A 597 30.15 9.73 0.62
C LEU A 597 30.14 10.99 1.51
N ASN A 598 30.22 10.84 2.83
CA ASN A 598 30.18 11.94 3.79
C ASN A 598 31.37 11.87 4.80
N PRO A 599 32.38 12.75 4.68
CA PRO A 599 33.63 12.67 5.45
C PRO A 599 33.46 12.83 6.97
N SER A 600 32.42 13.53 7.42
CA SER A 600 32.20 13.77 8.84
C SER A 600 31.09 12.87 9.32
N GLY A 601 31.40 11.62 9.68
CA GLY A 601 30.45 10.62 10.21
C GLY A 601 29.56 11.07 11.39
N PHE A 602 29.69 12.33 11.85
CA PHE A 602 28.84 13.06 12.81
C PHE A 602 28.74 14.59 12.55
N GLY A 603 29.15 15.13 11.39
CA GLY A 603 29.10 16.57 11.07
C GLY A 603 27.85 17.00 10.30
N PHE A 604 27.64 18.33 10.20
CA PHE A 604 26.48 18.92 9.50
C PHE A 604 26.61 18.95 7.98
N GLU A 605 27.79 18.70 7.40
CA GLU A 605 28.00 18.74 5.95
C GLU A 605 27.34 17.54 5.28
N LYS A 606 26.67 17.77 4.14
CA LYS A 606 25.92 16.74 3.41
C LYS A 606 26.44 16.62 1.98
N SER A 607 26.62 15.38 1.53
CA SER A 607 26.94 15.06 0.14
C SER A 607 25.73 15.29 -0.76
N GLY A 608 25.97 15.50 -2.06
CA GLY A 608 24.95 15.52 -3.11
C GLY A 608 24.13 14.24 -3.20
N ILE A 609 24.58 13.13 -2.58
CA ILE A 609 23.84 11.88 -2.42
C ILE A 609 23.82 11.44 -0.94
N PHE A 610 22.66 11.03 -0.44
CA PHE A 610 22.50 10.48 0.90
C PHE A 610 21.77 9.13 0.85
N LEU A 611 22.32 8.15 1.57
CA LEU A 611 21.83 6.77 1.60
C LEU A 611 20.84 6.56 2.75
N PRO A 612 20.05 5.47 2.72
CA PRO A 612 19.08 5.18 3.77
C PRO A 612 19.69 5.21 5.19
N LYS A 613 18.98 5.82 6.15
CA LYS A 613 19.43 5.85 7.56
C LYS A 613 19.27 4.46 8.19
N TRP A 614 20.37 3.93 8.75
CA TRP A 614 20.49 2.63 9.45
C TRP A 614 19.41 2.29 10.52
N ARG A 615 18.63 3.27 11.01
CA ARG A 615 17.63 3.07 12.09
C ARG A 615 16.17 3.32 11.69
N SER A 616 15.90 3.75 10.47
CA SER A 616 14.53 3.99 10.00
C SER A 616 14.32 3.20 8.71
N LEU A 617 13.30 2.36 8.66
CA LEU A 617 12.90 1.48 7.56
C LEU A 617 12.49 2.20 6.26
N ASN A 618 13.02 3.40 5.97
CA ASN A 618 12.66 4.19 4.80
C ASN A 618 13.81 4.19 3.78
N GLY A 619 13.87 3.10 3.01
CA GLY A 619 14.91 2.76 2.03
C GLY A 619 14.91 3.61 0.75
N THR A 620 15.10 4.93 0.88
CA THR A 620 15.25 5.86 -0.25
C THR A 620 16.70 6.36 -0.35
N VAL A 621 17.17 6.60 -1.57
CA VAL A 621 18.36 7.42 -1.82
C VAL A 621 17.92 8.86 -2.07
N GLU A 622 18.51 9.79 -1.35
CA GLU A 622 18.26 11.21 -1.49
C GLU A 622 19.33 11.85 -2.41
N PHE A 623 18.89 12.73 -3.30
CA PHE A 623 19.73 13.54 -4.17
C PHE A 623 19.53 15.03 -3.86
N ARG A 624 20.63 15.75 -3.62
CA ARG A 624 20.63 17.14 -3.11
C ARG A 624 21.29 18.16 -4.07
N TYR A 625 21.54 17.80 -5.33
CA TYR A 625 22.34 18.65 -6.23
C TYR A 625 21.66 19.97 -6.63
N LEU A 626 20.37 19.93 -7.00
CA LEU A 626 19.66 21.07 -7.57
C LEU A 626 19.46 22.18 -6.53
N GLU A 627 19.61 23.43 -6.95
CA GLU A 627 19.22 24.57 -6.13
C GLU A 627 17.70 24.59 -5.88
N GLY A 628 17.30 25.32 -4.85
CA GLY A 628 15.89 25.48 -4.50
C GLY A 628 15.11 26.07 -5.67
N THR A 629 14.04 25.37 -6.04
CA THR A 629 13.16 25.80 -7.09
C THR A 629 11.70 25.41 -6.80
N LEU A 630 10.77 26.20 -7.33
CA LEU A 630 9.32 26.04 -7.40
C LEU A 630 8.85 26.14 -8.86
N ASP A 631 9.77 26.05 -9.83
CA ASP A 631 9.46 25.90 -11.24
C ASP A 631 8.99 24.46 -11.54
N PRO A 632 7.71 24.26 -11.89
CA PRO A 632 7.19 22.93 -12.16
C PRO A 632 7.84 22.25 -13.37
N ASP A 633 8.28 22.99 -14.40
CA ASP A 633 8.92 22.38 -15.58
C ASP A 633 10.28 21.77 -15.18
N LEU A 634 11.12 22.56 -14.50
CA LEU A 634 12.40 22.12 -13.97
C LEU A 634 12.27 20.97 -12.97
N ILE A 635 11.36 21.06 -12.00
CA ILE A 635 11.16 20.02 -10.97
C ILE A 635 10.78 18.69 -11.60
N ILE A 636 9.84 18.69 -12.54
CA ILE A 636 9.39 17.45 -13.18
C ILE A 636 10.52 16.85 -14.01
N ARG A 637 11.18 17.63 -14.88
CA ARG A 637 12.25 17.09 -15.72
C ARG A 637 13.43 16.59 -14.90
N TRP A 638 13.81 17.34 -13.86
CA TRP A 638 14.87 16.94 -12.93
C TRP A 638 14.53 15.65 -12.18
N GLY A 639 13.32 15.56 -11.62
CA GLY A 639 12.89 14.37 -10.92
C GLY A 639 12.81 13.13 -11.82
N GLN A 640 12.39 13.32 -13.08
CA GLN A 640 12.36 12.27 -14.08
C GLN A 640 13.77 11.85 -14.54
N LEU A 641 14.73 12.80 -14.61
CA LEU A 641 16.15 12.54 -14.89
C LEU A 641 16.78 11.68 -13.80
N LEU A 642 16.64 12.06 -12.53
CA LEU A 642 17.20 11.29 -11.40
C LEU A 642 16.52 9.92 -11.25
N THR A 643 15.23 9.83 -11.53
CA THR A 643 14.52 8.53 -11.60
C THR A 643 15.06 7.64 -12.71
N ALA A 644 15.40 8.21 -13.87
CA ALA A 644 15.99 7.45 -14.98
C ALA A 644 17.39 6.94 -14.65
N LEU A 645 18.24 7.75 -13.99
CA LEU A 645 19.56 7.34 -13.50
C LEU A 645 19.45 6.22 -12.45
N PHE A 646 18.54 6.36 -11.49
CA PHE A 646 18.28 5.31 -10.51
C PHE A 646 17.84 4.00 -11.18
N ARG A 647 16.91 4.07 -12.15
CA ARG A 647 16.48 2.90 -12.93
C ARG A 647 17.59 2.28 -13.75
N PHE A 648 18.48 3.10 -14.31
CA PHE A 648 19.65 2.61 -15.02
C PHE A 648 20.53 1.79 -14.06
N ALA A 649 20.82 2.31 -12.86
CA ALA A 649 21.57 1.58 -11.85
C ALA A 649 20.89 0.25 -11.42
N ASP A 650 19.57 0.26 -11.26
CA ASP A 650 18.80 -0.93 -10.84
C ASP A 650 18.67 -1.98 -11.94
N LYS A 651 18.34 -1.58 -13.16
CA LYS A 651 17.82 -2.47 -14.21
C LYS A 651 18.67 -2.58 -15.48
N ALA A 652 19.62 -1.67 -15.73
CA ALA A 652 20.39 -1.74 -16.97
C ALA A 652 21.27 -2.99 -16.98
N PRO A 653 21.24 -3.81 -18.06
CA PRO A 653 22.13 -4.94 -18.18
C PRO A 653 23.59 -4.47 -18.33
N SER A 654 24.55 -5.30 -17.95
CA SER A 654 25.97 -4.93 -17.85
C SER A 654 26.53 -4.41 -19.18
N GLU A 655 26.07 -4.92 -20.32
CA GLU A 655 26.54 -4.46 -21.64
C GLU A 655 26.20 -2.98 -21.93
N LYS A 656 25.25 -2.39 -21.20
CA LYS A 656 24.87 -0.97 -21.35
C LYS A 656 25.74 -0.03 -20.52
N TRP A 657 26.45 -0.53 -19.51
CA TRP A 657 27.25 0.31 -18.61
C TRP A 657 28.50 0.87 -19.29
N GLU A 658 29.22 0.04 -20.05
CA GLU A 658 30.43 0.48 -20.76
C GLU A 658 30.18 1.66 -21.71
N PRO A 659 29.24 1.59 -22.69
CA PRO A 659 29.01 2.71 -23.59
C PRO A 659 28.46 3.94 -22.87
N PHE A 660 27.65 3.77 -21.82
CA PHE A 660 27.12 4.88 -21.03
C PHE A 660 28.23 5.60 -20.26
N LEU A 661 29.04 4.87 -19.50
CA LEU A 661 30.12 5.45 -18.69
C LEU A 661 31.24 6.04 -19.56
N ALA A 662 31.60 5.38 -20.66
CA ALA A 662 32.56 5.93 -21.63
C ALA A 662 32.09 7.27 -22.22
N THR A 663 30.78 7.46 -22.40
CA THR A 663 30.19 8.71 -22.88
C THR A 663 30.36 9.82 -21.85
N VAL A 664 29.91 9.60 -20.60
CA VAL A 664 29.86 10.65 -19.58
C VAL A 664 31.23 11.02 -19.02
N VAL A 665 32.21 10.12 -18.99
CA VAL A 665 33.58 10.43 -18.53
C VAL A 665 34.26 11.46 -19.43
N ARG A 666 33.90 11.53 -20.72
CA ARG A 666 34.39 12.59 -21.63
C ARG A 666 33.96 13.99 -21.20
N SER A 667 32.88 14.13 -20.43
CA SER A 667 32.41 15.43 -19.92
C SER A 667 33.34 16.07 -18.89
N ARG A 668 34.33 15.33 -18.38
CA ARG A 668 35.30 15.83 -17.40
C ARG A 668 36.35 16.76 -17.99
N GLN A 669 36.40 16.90 -19.32
CA GLN A 669 37.26 17.88 -19.95
C GLN A 669 36.83 19.30 -19.55
N PRO A 670 37.79 20.19 -19.23
CA PRO A 670 37.47 21.59 -18.93
C PRO A 670 36.74 22.26 -20.10
N GLY A 671 35.70 23.04 -19.79
CA GLY A 671 34.95 23.81 -20.77
C GLY A 671 33.47 23.44 -20.86
N ALA A 672 32.82 24.02 -21.87
CA ALA A 672 31.39 23.82 -22.16
C ALA A 672 31.09 22.35 -22.43
N LEU A 673 29.90 21.90 -22.00
CA LEU A 673 29.45 20.54 -22.26
C LEU A 673 29.24 20.35 -23.77
N ASP A 674 29.86 19.33 -24.36
CA ASP A 674 29.63 18.97 -25.75
C ASP A 674 28.13 18.69 -25.98
N PRO A 675 27.45 19.43 -26.88
CA PRO A 675 26.04 19.24 -27.16
C PRO A 675 25.72 17.82 -27.66
N ASN A 676 26.66 17.13 -28.33
CA ASN A 676 26.46 15.74 -28.75
C ASN A 676 26.53 14.78 -27.57
N LEU A 677 27.45 15.01 -26.63
CA LEU A 677 27.53 14.24 -25.39
C LEU A 677 26.25 14.36 -24.58
N LEU A 678 25.72 15.59 -24.43
CA LEU A 678 24.45 15.81 -23.73
C LEU A 678 23.29 15.05 -24.41
N ARG A 679 23.23 15.08 -25.75
CA ARG A 679 22.22 14.34 -26.51
C ARG A 679 22.34 12.84 -26.27
N GLU A 680 23.54 12.28 -26.40
CA GLU A 680 23.82 10.86 -26.15
C GLU A 680 23.42 10.47 -24.73
N PHE A 681 23.81 11.25 -23.72
CA PHE A 681 23.47 11.03 -22.31
C PHE A 681 21.95 10.97 -22.09
N LEU A 682 21.19 11.92 -22.62
CA LEU A 682 19.74 11.94 -22.49
C LEU A 682 19.07 10.81 -23.28
N THR A 683 19.53 10.50 -24.49
CA THR A 683 19.05 9.37 -25.28
C THR A 683 19.26 8.04 -24.55
N PHE A 684 20.41 7.82 -23.91
CA PHE A 684 20.63 6.60 -23.11
C PHE A 684 19.58 6.43 -22.01
N LEU A 685 19.16 7.52 -21.38
CA LEU A 685 18.16 7.52 -20.31
C LEU A 685 16.71 7.54 -20.81
N GLY A 686 16.51 7.74 -22.12
CA GLY A 686 15.20 7.86 -22.75
C GLY A 686 14.52 9.22 -22.51
N LEU A 687 15.33 10.28 -22.43
CA LEU A 687 14.93 11.66 -22.15
C LEU A 687 15.37 12.62 -23.27
N GLU A 688 15.50 12.12 -24.50
CA GLU A 688 15.95 12.92 -25.66
C GLU A 688 15.00 14.07 -26.02
N ASP A 689 13.70 13.91 -25.72
CA ASP A 689 12.70 14.98 -25.85
C ASP A 689 12.99 16.18 -24.92
N ASP A 690 13.82 16.01 -23.89
CA ASP A 690 14.26 17.09 -22.99
C ASP A 690 15.52 17.80 -23.48
N TYR A 691 16.08 17.42 -24.63
CA TYR A 691 17.37 17.93 -25.09
C TYR A 691 17.42 19.46 -25.18
N ASP A 692 16.41 20.08 -25.79
CA ASP A 692 16.40 21.53 -25.98
C ASP A 692 16.29 22.27 -24.64
N PHE A 693 15.49 21.74 -23.71
CA PHE A 693 15.37 22.26 -22.35
C PHE A 693 16.71 22.21 -21.61
N TRP A 694 17.35 21.03 -21.57
CA TRP A 694 18.61 20.87 -20.85
C TRP A 694 19.75 21.63 -21.52
N THR A 695 19.77 21.75 -22.84
CA THR A 695 20.77 22.53 -23.57
C THR A 695 20.65 24.01 -23.24
N HIS A 696 19.42 24.55 -23.28
CA HIS A 696 19.17 25.93 -22.86
C HIS A 696 19.63 26.15 -21.42
N ARG A 697 19.25 25.24 -20.53
CA ARG A 697 19.60 25.29 -19.11
C ARG A 697 21.11 25.28 -18.87
N VAL A 698 21.86 24.40 -19.54
CA VAL A 698 23.34 24.35 -19.44
C VAL A 698 23.94 25.69 -19.87
N ASN A 699 23.49 26.25 -20.99
CA ASN A 699 23.99 27.54 -21.47
C ASN A 699 23.72 28.66 -20.45
N THR A 700 22.51 28.73 -19.91
CA THR A 700 22.16 29.70 -18.86
C THR A 700 23.04 29.52 -17.62
N MET A 701 23.31 28.30 -17.17
CA MET A 701 24.16 28.07 -16.01
C MET A 701 25.62 28.42 -16.27
N SER A 702 26.11 28.18 -17.49
CA SER A 702 27.47 28.55 -17.90
C SER A 702 27.68 30.07 -17.96
N GLU A 703 26.66 30.85 -18.35
CA GLU A 703 26.73 32.32 -18.33
C GLU A 703 26.90 32.88 -16.90
N LEU A 704 26.42 32.15 -15.88
CA LEU A 704 26.52 32.54 -14.47
C LEU A 704 27.88 32.17 -13.83
N GLU A 705 28.75 31.40 -14.49
CA GLU A 705 30.01 30.91 -13.91
C GLU A 705 31.05 32.00 -13.59
N GLY A 706 30.82 33.23 -14.03
CA GLY A 706 31.68 34.40 -13.77
C GLY A 706 31.31 35.22 -12.52
N ASP A 707 30.12 35.04 -11.94
CA ASP A 707 29.56 35.92 -10.91
C ASP A 707 29.76 35.36 -9.48
N ASN A 708 30.95 34.79 -9.22
CA ASN A 708 31.29 34.03 -8.00
C ASN A 708 31.38 34.87 -6.71
N ASP A 709 31.17 36.19 -6.76
CA ASP A 709 31.34 37.09 -5.60
C ASP A 709 30.08 37.27 -4.75
N GLN A 710 28.92 36.74 -5.15
CA GLN A 710 27.70 36.85 -4.34
C GLN A 710 27.46 35.63 -3.44
N LEU A 711 28.36 35.43 -2.49
CA LEU A 711 28.17 34.60 -1.29
C LEU A 711 27.20 35.25 -0.26
N SER A 712 26.39 36.24 -0.68
CA SER A 712 25.36 36.79 0.19
C SER A 712 24.25 35.76 0.38
N CYS A 713 24.12 35.25 1.59
CA CYS A 713 23.00 34.42 2.02
C CYS A 713 21.64 35.14 1.97
N ARG A 714 21.65 36.46 1.77
CA ARG A 714 20.47 37.31 1.75
C ARG A 714 20.14 37.71 0.31
N PRO A 715 18.88 37.53 -0.13
CA PRO A 715 18.43 37.97 -1.45
C PRO A 715 18.48 39.49 -1.61
N ASP A 716 18.59 39.95 -2.86
CA ASP A 716 18.48 41.39 -3.19
C ASP A 716 17.12 41.93 -2.72
N ASP A 717 17.09 43.16 -2.19
CA ASP A 717 15.84 43.78 -1.74
C ASP A 717 14.86 44.05 -2.90
N ASN A 718 15.34 44.00 -4.16
CA ASN A 718 14.54 44.10 -5.39
C ASN A 718 14.14 42.73 -5.97
N GLN A 719 14.52 41.61 -5.35
CA GLN A 719 14.17 40.30 -5.87
C GLN A 719 12.64 40.10 -5.88
N GLU A 720 12.11 39.72 -7.04
CA GLU A 720 10.69 39.44 -7.20
C GLU A 720 10.28 38.10 -6.55
N PHE A 721 9.01 38.02 -6.12
CA PHE A 721 8.42 36.76 -5.69
C PHE A 721 8.25 35.81 -6.87
N CYS A 722 8.24 34.49 -6.60
CA CYS A 722 7.93 33.48 -7.61
C CYS A 722 6.64 33.86 -8.36
N SER A 723 6.62 33.79 -9.69
CA SER A 723 5.44 34.16 -10.47
C SER A 723 4.27 33.18 -10.23
N ARG A 724 3.05 33.58 -10.56
CA ARG A 724 1.88 32.68 -10.52
C ARG A 724 2.00 31.61 -11.61
N ILE A 725 1.35 30.46 -11.41
CA ILE A 725 1.22 29.40 -12.41
C ILE A 725 -0.24 29.42 -12.89
N ASP A 726 -0.47 29.72 -14.16
CA ASP A 726 -1.82 29.81 -14.71
C ASP A 726 -2.38 28.44 -15.13
N GLU A 727 -3.70 28.38 -15.41
CA GLU A 727 -4.37 27.12 -15.77
C GLU A 727 -3.91 26.55 -17.12
N VAL A 728 -3.46 27.41 -18.05
CA VAL A 728 -2.97 27.00 -19.37
C VAL A 728 -1.61 26.32 -19.22
N GLU A 729 -0.74 26.90 -18.40
CA GLU A 729 0.55 26.35 -18.04
C GLU A 729 0.38 24.99 -17.33
N ILE A 730 -0.51 24.89 -16.33
CA ILE A 730 -0.81 23.63 -15.63
C ILE A 730 -1.27 22.55 -16.61
N ALA A 731 -2.21 22.89 -17.50
CA ALA A 731 -2.71 21.95 -18.50
C ALA A 731 -1.61 21.49 -19.48
N ALA A 732 -0.71 22.40 -19.87
CA ALA A 732 0.44 22.08 -20.71
C ALA A 732 1.42 21.15 -19.99
N LEU A 733 1.75 21.40 -18.72
CA LEU A 733 2.63 20.54 -17.90
C LEU A 733 2.04 19.13 -17.74
N HIS A 734 0.75 19.03 -17.43
CA HIS A 734 0.07 17.74 -17.31
C HIS A 734 0.14 16.95 -18.61
N LYS A 735 -0.14 17.60 -19.74
CA LYS A 735 -0.13 16.95 -21.06
C LYS A 735 1.28 16.57 -21.52
N ASN A 736 2.22 17.49 -21.42
CA ASN A 736 3.53 17.37 -22.07
C ASN A 736 4.57 16.68 -21.19
N LEU A 737 4.44 16.70 -19.86
CA LEU A 737 5.46 16.16 -18.93
C LEU A 737 4.94 15.11 -17.98
N CYS A 738 3.74 15.28 -17.41
CA CYS A 738 3.20 14.27 -16.48
C CYS A 738 2.74 13.02 -17.25
N HIS A 739 2.00 13.21 -18.35
CA HIS A 739 1.43 12.11 -19.15
C HIS A 739 2.34 11.58 -20.25
N ARG A 740 3.53 12.15 -20.44
CA ARG A 740 4.42 11.70 -21.52
C ARG A 740 4.86 10.26 -21.31
N LYS A 741 4.97 9.53 -22.42
CA LYS A 741 5.50 8.18 -22.41
C LYS A 741 7.02 8.25 -22.38
N ARG A 742 7.63 7.82 -21.28
CA ARG A 742 9.09 7.63 -21.20
C ARG A 742 9.44 6.20 -21.57
N THR A 743 10.21 6.03 -22.64
CA THR A 743 10.84 4.74 -22.97
C THR A 743 12.16 4.62 -22.23
N HIS A 744 12.61 3.40 -21.95
CA HIS A 744 13.91 3.14 -21.34
C HIS A 744 14.77 2.35 -22.33
N PRO A 745 15.55 3.03 -23.21
CA PRO A 745 16.29 2.37 -24.29
C PRO A 745 17.27 1.31 -23.79
N PHE A 746 17.82 1.49 -22.59
CA PHE A 746 18.70 0.50 -21.94
C PHE A 746 18.02 -0.84 -21.62
N LEU A 747 16.69 -0.93 -21.65
CA LEU A 747 15.93 -2.18 -21.44
C LEU A 747 15.54 -2.89 -22.74
N VAL A 748 15.85 -2.32 -23.91
CA VAL A 748 15.50 -2.91 -25.21
C VAL A 748 16.60 -3.90 -25.61
N GLY A 749 16.35 -5.21 -25.41
CA GLY A 749 17.31 -6.27 -25.73
C GLY A 749 16.82 -7.73 -25.67
N GLU A 750 15.85 -8.09 -24.83
CA GLU A 750 15.55 -9.54 -24.59
C GLU A 750 14.33 -10.14 -25.32
N ARG A 751 13.52 -9.37 -26.06
CA ARG A 751 12.29 -9.92 -26.69
C ARG A 751 12.46 -10.62 -28.04
N ALA A 752 13.69 -10.83 -28.52
CA ALA A 752 13.91 -11.40 -29.86
C ALA A 752 14.25 -12.90 -29.88
N GLU A 753 14.62 -13.53 -28.75
CA GLU A 753 15.06 -14.93 -28.75
C GLU A 753 14.05 -15.94 -28.17
N GLU A 754 13.09 -15.53 -27.34
CA GLU A 754 12.04 -16.45 -26.84
C GLU A 754 10.91 -16.74 -27.87
N ALA A 755 10.87 -16.02 -29.00
CA ALA A 755 9.86 -16.22 -30.04
C ALA A 755 10.27 -17.21 -31.16
N LYS A 756 11.46 -17.83 -31.09
CA LYS A 756 11.94 -18.81 -32.10
C LYS A 756 12.14 -20.24 -31.57
N GLY A 757 11.80 -20.51 -30.31
CA GLY A 757 12.00 -21.83 -29.67
C GLY A 757 10.74 -22.67 -29.47
N GLY A 758 9.71 -22.54 -30.33
CA GLY A 758 8.40 -23.13 -30.08
C GLY A 758 7.61 -23.60 -31.31
N THR A 759 8.28 -24.08 -32.36
CA THR A 759 7.63 -24.84 -33.44
C THR A 759 8.55 -25.94 -33.93
N THR A 760 8.53 -27.08 -33.24
CA THR A 760 8.83 -28.38 -33.85
C THR A 760 7.62 -29.26 -33.63
N GLU A 761 6.79 -29.33 -34.67
CA GLU A 761 5.70 -30.29 -34.81
C GLU A 761 6.24 -31.71 -34.70
N SER A 762 5.64 -32.49 -33.79
CA SER A 762 5.80 -33.93 -33.74
C SER A 762 5.03 -34.57 -34.91
N ALA A 763 5.70 -34.77 -36.04
CA ALA A 763 5.23 -35.67 -37.08
C ALA A 763 5.91 -37.03 -36.91
N SER A 764 5.19 -38.01 -36.37
CA SER A 764 5.57 -39.42 -36.43
C SER A 764 5.33 -39.96 -37.85
N PRO A 765 6.28 -40.70 -38.44
CA PRO A 765 5.96 -41.71 -39.43
C PRO A 765 6.05 -43.10 -38.79
N ALA A 766 4.96 -43.85 -38.87
CA ALA A 766 4.92 -45.26 -38.54
C ALA A 766 5.49 -46.11 -39.70
N ASN A 767 6.14 -47.21 -39.31
CA ASN A 767 6.45 -48.43 -40.07
C ASN A 767 7.57 -48.29 -41.13
N ASN A 768 8.53 -49.20 -41.27
CA ASN A 768 8.45 -50.67 -41.18
C ASN A 768 9.89 -51.29 -41.12
N PRO A 769 10.12 -52.62 -41.19
CA PRO A 769 10.89 -53.36 -40.20
C PRO A 769 12.20 -53.96 -40.73
N GLN A 770 13.10 -54.32 -39.80
CA GLN A 770 13.90 -55.56 -39.82
C GLN A 770 14.62 -55.76 -38.49
#